data_AF-A0A940KJ73-F1
#
_entry.id   AF-A0A940KJ73-F1
#
_cell.length_a   1.000
_cell.length_b   1.000
_cell.length_c   1.000
_cell.angle_alpha   90.00
_cell.angle_beta   90.00
_cell.angle_gamma   90.00
#
_symmetry.space_group_name_H-M   'P 1'
#
loop_
_entity.id
_entity.type
_entity.pdbx_description
1 polymer ?
#
loop_
_entity_poly.entity_id
_entity_poly.type
_entity_poly.pdbx_seq_one_letter_code
_entity_poly.pdbx_strand_id
1 'polypeptide(L)'
;IHGCYDDLVLLLEKLGYKNENGYWIHPEGRKPVFLGDLVDRGPDSPGVLKLIMPMVKAGLAWCVPGNHDDKLKRWLTGKQVHVRHGLEATVAQLAGESDAFRKEIVDFVDGLISHYVFDDGKLVVAHAGLKESMQGRGSGAVREFCLYGETTGETDEFGLPIRYNWAAEYKGKAMVVYGHTPVPEPQWLNNTIDIDTGCVFGGRLTALRYPEKELVSVPAAKVYSEPIRPLAPAPVTLTLQQQQDDVLDIADFTGKQIIPTRLHHNISIREEQAITALEVMSRFAVDPRWLIYLPPTMSPCETSPLPDYLEYPTEAFEYFKKAGVQKLICEKKHMGSRAIVIVGRNAGVIEKAFGIPSGTIGVIYTRTGRSFFNDPLTEQALLQRINAALELDGFYEKFNTDWICLDTELMPWSSKAQALLQNQYGAVGAVATASMHAAIDTLQYAASRVDVTELYNRYQHKQQDVADFISAYRQYCWPVEKLEDYTIAPFHILATEGNTYFDKDHGWHMDTIAAFCAKDPAILLVTDYLTVDTENENSIQQATDWWLSYTAAGGEGMVVKPWSFIASNAKGLIQPAVKVRGREYLRIIYGPEYTMPENLNRLKNRGLNGKRSLALREFALGVEGLERFQEKMPLRLIHQCVFGVLALESEPVDPRL
;
A
#
# COMPACT_ATOMS: atom_id res chain seq x y z
N ILE A 1 21.14 29.50 -0.18
CA ILE A 1 22.59 29.49 0.17
C ILE A 1 22.98 30.79 0.88
N HIS A 2 22.50 31.93 0.41
CA HIS A 2 22.55 33.21 1.11
C HIS A 2 23.96 33.61 1.57
N GLY A 3 24.97 33.49 0.70
CA GLY A 3 26.35 33.90 1.03
C GLY A 3 27.06 33.05 2.08
N CYS A 4 26.50 31.91 2.51
CA CYS A 4 27.15 30.95 3.42
C CYS A 4 28.19 30.10 2.67
N TYR A 5 29.31 30.73 2.27
CA TYR A 5 30.35 30.10 1.44
C TYR A 5 31.00 28.88 2.11
N ASP A 6 31.44 29.01 3.37
CA ASP A 6 32.14 27.93 4.07
C ASP A 6 31.21 26.71 4.25
N ASP A 7 29.94 26.93 4.61
CA ASP A 7 28.94 25.86 4.74
C ASP A 7 28.68 25.17 3.38
N LEU A 8 28.69 25.93 2.28
CA LEU A 8 28.58 25.39 0.92
C LEU A 8 29.77 24.49 0.57
N VAL A 9 30.99 24.93 0.85
CA VAL A 9 32.21 24.14 0.63
C VAL A 9 32.16 22.85 1.45
N LEU A 10 31.82 22.93 2.73
CA LEU A 10 31.68 21.76 3.61
C LEU A 10 30.62 20.77 3.10
N LEU A 11 29.49 21.26 2.58
CA LEU A 11 28.46 20.40 2.00
C LEU A 11 28.96 19.71 0.73
N LEU A 12 29.66 20.42 -0.15
CA LEU A 12 30.24 19.85 -1.37
C LEU A 12 31.26 18.75 -1.04
N GLU A 13 32.16 18.99 -0.08
CA GLU A 13 33.11 17.99 0.41
C GLU A 13 32.40 16.76 0.97
N LYS A 14 31.38 16.97 1.83
CA LYS A 14 30.57 15.88 2.40
C LYS A 14 29.82 15.08 1.33
N LEU A 15 29.40 15.76 0.26
CA LEU A 15 28.78 15.12 -0.90
C LEU A 15 29.78 14.37 -1.79
N GLY A 16 31.09 14.51 -1.57
CA GLY A 16 32.15 13.81 -2.30
C GLY A 16 32.78 14.63 -3.44
N TYR A 17 32.44 15.91 -3.57
CA TYR A 17 33.06 16.79 -4.57
C TYR A 17 34.49 17.14 -4.17
N LYS A 18 35.36 17.26 -5.16
CA LYS A 18 36.77 17.66 -4.99
C LYS A 18 37.04 18.94 -5.75
N ASN A 19 37.86 19.81 -5.18
CA ASN A 19 38.33 21.01 -5.87
C ASN A 19 39.47 20.64 -6.82
N GLU A 20 39.20 20.71 -8.12
CA GLU A 20 40.17 20.47 -9.19
C GLU A 20 40.26 21.71 -10.08
N ASN A 21 41.43 22.36 -10.10
CA ASN A 21 41.69 23.58 -10.88
C ASN A 21 40.67 24.72 -10.64
N GLY A 22 40.18 24.86 -9.40
CA GLY A 22 39.21 25.88 -9.03
C GLY A 22 37.75 25.51 -9.28
N TYR A 23 37.46 24.29 -9.74
CA TYR A 23 36.11 23.76 -9.91
C TYR A 23 35.82 22.64 -8.91
N TRP A 24 34.60 22.58 -8.38
CA TRP A 24 34.16 21.45 -7.56
C TRP A 24 33.56 20.37 -8.45
N ILE A 25 34.25 19.23 -8.57
CA ILE A 25 33.89 18.13 -9.48
C ILE A 25 33.67 16.86 -8.66
N HIS A 26 32.58 16.15 -8.94
CA HIS A 26 32.36 14.84 -8.33
C HIS A 26 33.04 13.75 -9.19
N PRO A 27 33.84 12.85 -8.59
CA PRO A 27 34.57 11.83 -9.34
C PRO A 27 33.67 10.83 -10.10
N GLU A 28 32.43 10.65 -9.66
CA GLU A 28 31.41 9.85 -10.37
C GLU A 28 30.62 10.63 -11.44
N GLY A 29 30.99 11.89 -11.72
CA GLY A 29 30.31 12.71 -12.72
C GLY A 29 28.97 13.33 -12.28
N ARG A 30 28.65 13.31 -10.97
CA ARG A 30 27.48 14.00 -10.41
C ARG A 30 27.62 15.52 -10.59
N LYS A 31 26.51 16.20 -10.88
CA LYS A 31 26.44 17.66 -11.04
C LYS A 31 25.55 18.26 -9.96
N PRO A 32 25.98 19.32 -9.26
CA PRO A 32 25.13 19.99 -8.30
C PRO A 32 24.11 20.88 -9.02
N VAL A 33 22.93 20.98 -8.43
CA VAL A 33 21.84 21.87 -8.87
C VAL A 33 21.57 22.86 -7.76
N PHE A 34 21.85 24.14 -8.01
CA PHE A 34 21.65 25.20 -7.03
C PHE A 34 20.27 25.83 -7.18
N LEU A 35 19.50 25.86 -6.11
CA LEU A 35 18.10 26.33 -6.10
C LEU A 35 17.95 27.85 -5.96
N GLY A 36 18.97 28.63 -6.31
CA GLY A 36 18.94 30.09 -6.19
C GLY A 36 19.18 30.58 -4.77
N ASP A 37 18.91 31.87 -4.59
CA ASP A 37 19.21 32.62 -3.37
C ASP A 37 20.67 32.38 -2.96
N LEU A 38 21.57 32.71 -3.88
CA LEU A 38 23.01 32.58 -3.72
C LEU A 38 23.56 33.68 -2.83
N VAL A 39 22.90 34.84 -2.84
CA VAL A 39 23.32 36.09 -2.19
C VAL A 39 22.40 36.49 -1.03
N ASP A 40 22.76 37.60 -0.38
CA ASP A 40 22.05 38.25 0.73
C ASP A 40 22.22 37.54 2.07
N ARG A 41 22.29 38.35 3.15
CA ARG A 41 22.38 37.98 4.57
C ARG A 41 23.71 37.37 5.03
N GLY A 42 24.25 36.36 4.34
CA GLY A 42 25.45 35.66 4.81
C GLY A 42 26.77 36.40 4.57
N PRO A 43 27.87 35.83 5.06
CA PRO A 43 29.14 36.52 5.22
C PRO A 43 29.92 36.75 3.91
N ASP A 44 29.69 35.94 2.87
CA ASP A 44 30.48 35.98 1.64
C ASP A 44 29.65 35.65 0.38
N SER A 45 28.79 36.58 -0.03
CA SER A 45 28.06 36.47 -1.30
C SER A 45 28.98 36.46 -2.53
N PRO A 46 30.05 37.30 -2.62
CA PRO A 46 30.98 37.26 -3.75
C PRO A 46 31.70 35.91 -3.90
N GLY A 47 32.11 35.27 -2.79
CA GLY A 47 32.74 33.95 -2.81
C GLY A 47 31.81 32.87 -3.36
N VAL A 48 30.54 32.85 -2.93
CA VAL A 48 29.53 31.94 -3.48
C VAL A 48 29.36 32.13 -4.99
N LEU A 49 29.25 33.38 -5.45
CA LEU A 49 29.11 33.70 -6.87
C LEU A 49 30.35 33.28 -7.68
N LYS A 50 31.56 33.56 -7.16
CA LYS A 50 32.84 33.17 -7.76
C LYS A 50 33.03 31.65 -7.84
N LEU A 51 32.37 30.88 -6.99
CA LEU A 51 32.35 29.42 -7.05
C LEU A 51 31.33 28.91 -8.08
N ILE A 52 30.08 29.37 -7.99
CA ILE A 52 28.96 28.79 -8.75
C ILE A 52 28.95 29.24 -10.22
N MET A 53 29.21 30.51 -10.50
CA MET A 53 29.10 31.05 -11.86
C MET A 53 30.06 30.35 -12.84
N PRO A 54 31.36 30.13 -12.52
CA PRO A 54 32.25 29.38 -13.40
C PRO A 54 31.84 27.92 -13.58
N MET A 55 31.35 27.26 -12.54
CA MET A 55 30.89 25.86 -12.63
C MET A 55 29.71 25.71 -13.58
N VAL A 56 28.72 26.62 -13.51
CA VAL A 56 27.58 26.62 -14.43
C VAL A 56 28.03 26.92 -15.85
N LYS A 57 28.90 27.92 -16.04
CA LYS A 57 29.46 28.27 -17.36
C LYS A 57 30.26 27.13 -17.99
N ALA A 58 30.95 26.33 -17.18
CA ALA A 58 31.68 25.15 -17.61
C ALA A 58 30.79 23.91 -17.83
N GLY A 59 29.48 24.01 -17.58
CA GLY A 59 28.54 22.88 -17.67
C GLY A 59 28.73 21.82 -16.58
N LEU A 60 29.42 22.16 -15.49
CA LEU A 60 29.68 21.29 -14.34
C LEU A 60 28.58 21.37 -13.28
N ALA A 61 27.73 22.40 -13.32
CA ALA A 61 26.59 22.59 -12.42
C ALA A 61 25.38 23.19 -13.14
N TRP A 62 24.22 23.11 -12.50
CA TRP A 62 23.01 23.81 -12.90
C TRP A 62 22.59 24.79 -11.81
N CYS A 63 21.90 25.86 -12.19
CA CYS A 63 21.40 26.86 -11.24
C CYS A 63 20.08 27.45 -11.76
N VAL A 64 19.11 27.62 -10.85
CA VAL A 64 17.89 28.41 -11.07
C VAL A 64 18.00 29.72 -10.28
N PRO A 65 17.35 30.80 -10.70
CA PRO A 65 17.42 32.07 -9.99
C PRO A 65 16.52 32.05 -8.75
N GLY A 66 17.00 32.63 -7.64
CA GLY A 66 16.18 32.97 -6.49
C GLY A 66 15.67 34.41 -6.53
N ASN A 67 14.72 34.74 -5.65
CA ASN A 67 14.17 36.10 -5.59
C ASN A 67 15.20 37.12 -5.09
N HIS A 68 16.15 36.71 -4.26
CA HIS A 68 17.25 37.56 -3.81
C HIS A 68 18.25 37.82 -4.95
N ASP A 69 18.55 36.81 -5.76
CA ASP A 69 19.42 36.96 -6.94
C ASP A 69 18.83 37.94 -7.97
N ASP A 70 17.53 37.80 -8.27
CA ASP A 70 16.83 38.73 -9.18
C ASP A 70 16.78 40.16 -8.61
N LYS A 71 16.61 40.31 -7.30
CA LYS A 71 16.64 41.62 -6.64
C LYS A 71 18.02 42.27 -6.76
N LEU A 72 19.11 41.52 -6.55
CA LEU A 72 20.47 42.00 -6.76
C LEU A 72 20.70 42.43 -8.22
N LYS A 73 20.27 41.61 -9.19
CA LYS A 73 20.36 41.96 -10.63
C LYS A 73 19.64 43.28 -10.93
N ARG A 74 18.41 43.45 -10.41
CA ARG A 74 17.64 44.70 -10.58
C ARG A 74 18.39 45.90 -9.98
N TRP A 75 19.00 45.74 -8.81
CA TRP A 75 19.83 46.79 -8.21
C TRP A 75 21.05 47.13 -9.06
N LEU A 76 21.82 46.13 -9.51
CA LEU A 76 23.02 46.31 -10.34
C LEU A 76 22.72 46.97 -11.70
N THR A 77 21.50 46.82 -12.22
CA THR A 77 21.02 47.44 -13.46
C THR A 77 20.39 48.82 -13.24
N GLY A 78 20.48 49.38 -12.03
CA GLY A 78 20.02 50.72 -11.71
C GLY A 78 18.51 50.84 -11.47
N LYS A 79 17.77 49.73 -11.34
CA LYS A 79 16.35 49.80 -10.95
C LYS A 79 16.23 50.18 -9.48
N GLN A 80 15.21 50.97 -9.18
CA GLN A 80 14.87 51.34 -7.81
C GLN A 80 14.35 50.12 -7.04
N VAL A 81 15.15 49.61 -6.10
CA VAL A 81 14.77 48.53 -5.19
C VAL A 81 15.10 48.92 -3.75
N HIS A 82 14.29 48.44 -2.81
CA HIS A 82 14.57 48.65 -1.38
C HIS A 82 15.76 47.79 -0.94
N VAL A 83 16.87 48.44 -0.58
CA VAL A 83 18.07 47.81 0.00
C VAL A 83 17.78 47.42 1.45
N ARG A 84 17.13 46.27 1.61
CA ARG A 84 16.68 45.64 2.87
C ARG A 84 16.66 44.12 2.68
N HIS A 85 16.50 43.40 3.79
CA HIS A 85 16.40 41.93 3.85
C HIS A 85 17.70 41.23 3.39
N GLY A 86 18.85 41.80 3.74
CA GLY A 86 20.16 41.22 3.48
C GLY A 86 20.89 41.77 2.25
N LEU A 87 20.21 42.50 1.36
CA LEU A 87 20.82 43.13 0.18
C LEU A 87 21.88 44.17 0.59
N GLU A 88 21.69 44.85 1.71
CA GLU A 88 22.65 45.79 2.30
C GLU A 88 24.04 45.17 2.51
N ALA A 89 24.09 43.93 2.98
CA ALA A 89 25.33 43.20 3.21
C ALA A 89 26.00 42.84 1.86
N THR A 90 25.23 42.32 0.92
CA THR A 90 25.72 41.98 -0.43
C THR A 90 26.27 43.21 -1.16
N VAL A 91 25.56 44.34 -1.09
CA VAL A 91 26.00 45.60 -1.71
C VAL A 91 27.32 46.07 -1.09
N ALA A 92 27.47 45.99 0.23
CA ALA A 92 28.71 46.34 0.91
C ALA A 92 29.86 45.39 0.51
N GLN A 93 29.61 44.08 0.43
CA GLN A 93 30.59 43.08 -0.01
C GLN A 93 31.03 43.32 -1.46
N LEU A 94 30.12 43.71 -2.35
CA LEU A 94 30.41 44.00 -3.76
C LEU A 94 31.08 45.35 -4.01
N ALA A 95 31.15 46.24 -3.01
CA ALA A 95 31.71 47.59 -3.18
C ALA A 95 33.17 47.58 -3.67
N GLY A 96 33.96 46.58 -3.26
CA GLY A 96 35.36 46.38 -3.67
C GLY A 96 35.56 45.54 -4.94
N GLU A 97 34.50 44.98 -5.52
CA GLU A 97 34.60 44.15 -6.73
C GLU A 97 34.62 44.98 -8.01
N SER A 98 35.26 44.44 -9.05
CA SER A 98 35.36 45.10 -10.36
C SER A 98 34.00 45.25 -11.05
N ASP A 99 33.85 46.29 -11.87
CA ASP A 99 32.66 46.46 -12.71
C ASP A 99 32.48 45.30 -13.71
N ALA A 100 33.57 44.66 -14.12
CA ALA A 100 33.53 43.46 -14.96
C ALA A 100 32.84 42.30 -14.23
N PHE A 101 33.17 42.05 -12.96
CA PHE A 101 32.52 41.01 -12.16
C PHE A 101 31.05 41.35 -11.89
N ARG A 102 30.74 42.60 -11.55
CA ARG A 102 29.35 43.06 -11.38
C ARG A 102 28.51 42.85 -12.63
N LYS A 103 29.07 43.13 -13.81
CA LYS A 103 28.41 42.83 -15.09
C LYS A 103 28.22 41.33 -15.30
N GLU A 104 29.22 40.52 -14.97
CA GLU A 104 29.13 39.06 -15.06
C GLU A 104 28.00 38.50 -14.19
N ILE A 105 27.77 39.06 -12.99
CA ILE A 105 26.65 38.69 -12.12
C ILE A 105 25.30 38.98 -12.82
N VAL A 106 25.17 40.17 -13.42
CA VAL A 106 23.94 40.56 -14.14
C VAL A 106 23.67 39.59 -15.27
N ASP A 107 24.66 39.34 -16.13
CA ASP A 107 24.54 38.46 -17.29
C ASP A 107 24.23 37.02 -16.86
N PHE A 108 24.85 36.55 -15.76
CA PHE A 108 24.59 35.23 -15.18
C PHE A 108 23.14 35.09 -14.71
N VAL A 109 22.66 35.96 -13.81
CA VAL A 109 21.31 35.87 -13.24
C VAL A 109 20.23 36.05 -14.31
N ASP A 110 20.48 36.91 -15.32
CA ASP A 110 19.55 37.08 -16.43
C ASP A 110 19.46 35.84 -17.32
N GLY A 111 20.59 35.14 -17.53
CA GLY A 111 20.67 33.90 -18.30
C GLY A 111 20.11 32.65 -17.59
N LEU A 112 19.83 32.69 -16.28
CA LEU A 112 19.32 31.53 -15.56
C LEU A 112 17.89 31.16 -15.97
N ILE A 113 17.70 29.87 -16.24
CA ILE A 113 16.39 29.27 -16.53
C ILE A 113 15.59 29.17 -15.22
N SER A 114 14.29 29.47 -15.25
CA SER A 114 13.43 29.51 -14.05
C SER A 114 13.29 28.16 -13.33
N HIS A 115 13.32 27.06 -14.09
CA HIS A 115 13.24 25.70 -13.59
C HIS A 115 13.87 24.74 -14.59
N TYR A 116 14.32 23.57 -14.12
CA TYR A 116 14.73 22.48 -15.01
C TYR A 116 13.81 21.29 -14.84
N VAL A 117 13.65 20.53 -15.93
CA VAL A 117 12.97 19.24 -15.97
C VAL A 117 14.00 18.21 -16.42
N PHE A 118 14.33 17.27 -15.55
CA PHE A 118 15.35 16.24 -15.76
C PHE A 118 14.72 14.84 -15.79
N ASP A 119 15.53 13.85 -16.18
CA ASP A 119 15.21 12.42 -16.22
C ASP A 119 13.83 12.14 -16.85
N ASP A 120 13.65 12.57 -18.09
CA ASP A 120 12.44 12.36 -18.88
C ASP A 120 11.14 12.83 -18.17
N GLY A 121 11.23 13.91 -17.40
CA GLY A 121 10.08 14.47 -16.69
C GLY A 121 9.88 13.91 -15.27
N LYS A 122 10.83 13.13 -14.74
CA LYS A 122 10.72 12.57 -13.38
C LYS A 122 11.25 13.50 -12.29
N LEU A 123 12.07 14.49 -12.61
CA LEU A 123 12.61 15.45 -11.66
C LEU A 123 12.40 16.88 -12.15
N VAL A 124 11.84 17.72 -11.29
CA VAL A 124 11.70 19.15 -11.49
C VAL A 124 12.40 19.88 -10.36
N VAL A 125 13.18 20.89 -10.73
CA VAL A 125 13.88 21.75 -9.77
C VAL A 125 13.48 23.20 -10.03
N ALA A 126 13.07 23.90 -8.98
CA ALA A 126 12.71 25.31 -9.04
C ALA A 126 13.03 25.97 -7.70
N HIS A 127 13.14 27.28 -7.63
CA HIS A 127 13.43 27.97 -6.38
C HIS A 127 12.25 27.86 -5.39
N ALA A 128 11.11 28.49 -5.64
CA ALA A 128 9.92 28.42 -4.76
C ALA A 128 8.99 27.22 -5.03
N GLY A 129 9.34 26.36 -5.99
CA GLY A 129 8.51 25.23 -6.42
C GLY A 129 7.81 25.44 -7.76
N LEU A 130 7.02 24.45 -8.20
CA LEU A 130 6.33 24.49 -9.49
C LEU A 130 5.17 23.49 -9.60
N LYS A 131 3.97 23.97 -9.95
CA LYS A 131 2.79 23.12 -10.25
C LYS A 131 2.99 22.31 -11.53
N GLU A 132 2.41 21.10 -11.61
CA GLU A 132 2.54 20.21 -12.78
C GLU A 132 2.14 20.89 -14.10
N SER A 133 1.04 21.66 -14.09
CA SER A 133 0.54 22.38 -15.26
C SER A 133 1.49 23.44 -15.82
N MET A 134 2.52 23.82 -15.07
CA MET A 134 3.54 24.81 -15.44
C MET A 134 4.88 24.19 -15.85
N GLN A 135 5.09 22.89 -15.61
CA GLN A 135 6.36 22.21 -15.88
C GLN A 135 6.68 22.19 -17.38
N GLY A 136 7.92 22.54 -17.72
CA GLY A 136 8.40 22.59 -19.11
C GLY A 136 7.89 23.78 -19.92
N ARG A 137 7.18 24.74 -19.30
CA ARG A 137 6.64 25.94 -19.99
C ARG A 137 7.49 27.17 -19.68
N GLY A 138 7.81 27.96 -20.71
CA GLY A 138 8.48 29.25 -20.57
C GLY A 138 7.51 30.42 -20.66
N SER A 139 7.13 31.03 -19.55
CA SER A 139 6.35 32.28 -19.51
C SER A 139 6.74 33.16 -18.32
N GLY A 140 6.39 34.46 -18.39
CA GLY A 140 6.63 35.39 -17.29
C GLY A 140 5.94 34.93 -15.99
N ALA A 141 4.70 34.46 -16.09
CA ALA A 141 3.94 33.93 -14.94
C ALA A 141 4.59 32.67 -14.33
N VAL A 142 5.16 31.78 -15.15
CA VAL A 142 5.89 30.61 -14.64
C VAL A 142 7.16 31.03 -13.92
N ARG A 143 7.92 31.99 -14.48
CA ARG A 143 9.12 32.53 -13.83
C ARG A 143 8.78 33.21 -12.50
N GLU A 144 7.69 33.97 -12.46
CA GLU A 144 7.22 34.63 -11.23
C GLU A 144 6.85 33.60 -10.16
N PHE A 145 6.10 32.55 -10.51
CA PHE A 145 5.79 31.45 -9.58
C PHE A 145 7.06 30.78 -9.05
N CYS A 146 8.02 30.47 -9.92
CA CYS A 146 9.30 29.87 -9.50
C CYS A 146 10.10 30.77 -8.56
N LEU A 147 9.96 32.10 -8.62
CA LEU A 147 10.71 33.03 -7.78
C LEU A 147 10.02 33.31 -6.44
N TYR A 148 8.70 33.43 -6.43
CA TYR A 148 7.97 33.97 -5.28
C TYR A 148 6.94 33.02 -4.66
N GLY A 149 6.56 31.96 -5.39
CA GLY A 149 5.38 31.17 -5.11
C GLY A 149 4.09 31.95 -5.39
N GLU A 150 2.98 31.47 -4.82
CA GLU A 150 1.66 32.11 -4.93
C GLU A 150 1.23 32.63 -3.56
N THR A 151 0.91 33.92 -3.46
CA THR A 151 0.50 34.57 -2.21
C THR A 151 -1.02 34.68 -2.11
N THR A 152 -1.55 34.67 -0.89
CA THR A 152 -2.99 34.89 -0.64
C THR A 152 -3.38 36.37 -0.69
N GLY A 153 -2.40 37.27 -0.71
CA GLY A 153 -2.58 38.72 -0.55
C GLY A 153 -2.59 39.17 0.92
N GLU A 154 -2.59 38.24 1.88
CA GLU A 154 -2.53 38.53 3.31
C GLU A 154 -1.12 38.42 3.87
N THR A 155 -0.89 38.98 5.06
CA THR A 155 0.36 38.87 5.81
C THR A 155 0.13 38.15 7.14
N ASP A 156 1.11 37.35 7.56
CA ASP A 156 1.09 36.67 8.86
C ASP A 156 1.37 37.63 10.03
N GLU A 157 1.38 37.10 11.25
CA GLU A 157 1.67 37.85 12.49
C GLU A 157 3.07 38.49 12.52
N PHE A 158 3.99 38.02 11.66
CA PHE A 158 5.34 38.54 11.50
C PHE A 158 5.46 39.54 10.34
N GLY A 159 4.34 39.89 9.70
CA GLY A 159 4.29 40.80 8.55
C GLY A 159 4.81 40.21 7.24
N LEU A 160 4.94 38.88 7.15
CA LEU A 160 5.39 38.18 5.95
C LEU A 160 4.19 37.73 5.10
N PRO A 161 4.27 37.75 3.76
CA PRO A 161 3.18 37.28 2.90
C PRO A 161 2.82 35.81 3.17
N ILE A 162 1.52 35.55 3.39
CA ILE A 162 0.98 34.20 3.46
C ILE A 162 0.93 33.63 2.05
N ARG A 163 1.36 32.38 1.90
CA ARG A 163 1.46 31.68 0.62
C ARG A 163 0.55 30.46 0.58
N TYR A 164 0.01 30.17 -0.59
CA TYR A 164 -0.72 28.94 -0.83
C TYR A 164 0.24 27.74 -0.80
N ASN A 165 -0.15 26.69 -0.08
CA ASN A 165 0.59 25.44 -0.04
C ASN A 165 0.31 24.60 -1.31
N TRP A 166 0.88 25.01 -2.44
CA TRP A 166 0.71 24.32 -3.71
C TRP A 166 1.17 22.85 -3.66
N ALA A 167 2.11 22.51 -2.77
CA ALA A 167 2.60 21.15 -2.58
C ALA A 167 1.53 20.21 -1.99
N ALA A 168 0.64 20.72 -1.14
CA ALA A 168 -0.50 19.94 -0.62
C ALA A 168 -1.49 19.51 -1.71
N GLU A 169 -1.60 20.29 -2.79
CA GLU A 169 -2.49 20.00 -3.93
C GLU A 169 -1.76 19.34 -5.12
N TYR A 170 -0.44 19.14 -5.02
CA TYR A 170 0.34 18.61 -6.12
C TYR A 170 -0.01 17.14 -6.39
N LYS A 171 -0.40 16.83 -7.62
CA LYS A 171 -0.75 15.46 -8.07
C LYS A 171 0.15 14.95 -9.21
N GLY A 172 1.21 15.71 -9.54
CA GLY A 172 2.07 15.40 -10.67
C GLY A 172 3.03 14.24 -10.42
N LYS A 173 3.49 13.64 -11.53
CA LYS A 173 4.40 12.48 -11.49
C LYS A 173 5.84 12.85 -11.13
N ALA A 174 6.26 14.05 -11.51
CA ALA A 174 7.63 14.49 -11.27
C ALA A 174 7.86 14.73 -9.78
N MET A 175 9.04 14.33 -9.31
CA MET A 175 9.57 14.79 -8.03
C MET A 175 9.89 16.28 -8.14
N VAL A 176 9.36 17.12 -7.25
CA VAL A 176 9.66 18.56 -7.25
C VAL A 176 10.55 18.92 -6.08
N VAL A 177 11.78 19.34 -6.35
CA VAL A 177 12.75 19.78 -5.34
C VAL A 177 12.84 21.30 -5.39
N TYR A 178 12.64 21.94 -4.24
CA TYR A 178 12.60 23.39 -4.13
C TYR A 178 13.19 23.90 -2.81
N GLY A 179 13.36 25.22 -2.71
CA GLY A 179 13.88 25.91 -1.55
C GLY A 179 13.64 27.41 -1.65
N HIS A 180 12.88 27.98 -0.70
CA HIS A 180 12.55 29.41 -0.66
C HIS A 180 12.00 29.84 0.70
N THR A 181 11.21 28.96 1.34
CA THR A 181 10.65 29.20 2.66
C THR A 181 11.31 28.25 3.64
N PRO A 182 12.22 28.74 4.50
CA PRO A 182 12.97 27.88 5.39
C PRO A 182 12.09 26.98 6.27
N VAL A 183 12.41 25.69 6.30
CA VAL A 183 11.79 24.67 7.17
C VAL A 183 12.81 24.09 8.15
N PRO A 184 12.41 23.63 9.35
CA PRO A 184 13.36 23.02 10.29
C PRO A 184 14.01 21.74 9.75
N GLU A 185 13.22 20.90 9.08
CA GLU A 185 13.65 19.65 8.47
C GLU A 185 12.94 19.44 7.12
N PRO A 186 13.63 18.89 6.10
CA PRO A 186 13.00 18.53 4.84
C PRO A 186 12.01 17.39 5.04
N GLN A 187 10.78 17.55 4.55
CA GLN A 187 9.77 16.51 4.58
C GLN A 187 9.15 16.34 3.19
N TRP A 188 8.87 15.09 2.83
CA TRP A 188 8.14 14.77 1.62
C TRP A 188 6.66 15.11 1.78
N LEU A 189 6.10 15.82 0.79
CA LEU A 189 4.67 16.09 0.68
C LEU A 189 4.26 15.96 -0.79
N ASN A 190 3.42 14.98 -1.10
CA ASN A 190 2.94 14.65 -2.44
C ASN A 190 4.08 14.56 -3.49
N ASN A 191 5.17 13.85 -3.19
CA ASN A 191 6.34 13.76 -4.09
C ASN A 191 7.07 15.10 -4.35
N THR A 192 6.85 16.09 -3.48
CA THR A 192 7.62 17.34 -3.46
C THR A 192 8.41 17.44 -2.16
N ILE A 193 9.52 18.20 -2.18
CA ILE A 193 10.37 18.39 -1.01
C ILE A 193 11.03 19.77 -1.00
N ASP A 194 10.88 20.47 0.12
CA ASP A 194 11.61 21.70 0.43
C ASP A 194 12.94 21.35 1.13
N ILE A 195 14.06 21.75 0.53
CA ILE A 195 15.40 21.53 1.09
C ILE A 195 16.03 22.82 1.65
N ASP A 196 15.31 23.92 1.69
CA ASP A 196 15.75 25.12 2.41
C ASP A 196 15.59 24.93 3.91
N THR A 197 16.67 24.51 4.56
CA THR A 197 16.71 24.31 6.01
C THR A 197 17.30 25.50 6.76
N GLY A 198 17.24 26.70 6.17
CA GLY A 198 17.56 27.95 6.86
C GLY A 198 19.01 28.09 7.32
N CYS A 199 19.99 27.63 6.54
CA CYS A 199 21.43 27.70 6.89
C CYS A 199 21.86 29.08 7.39
N VAL A 200 21.45 30.15 6.70
CA VAL A 200 21.81 31.53 7.06
C VAL A 200 21.30 31.96 8.45
N PHE A 201 20.23 31.31 8.91
CA PHE A 201 19.59 31.56 10.19
C PHE A 201 20.07 30.60 11.30
N GLY A 202 21.13 29.84 11.06
CA GLY A 202 21.68 28.88 12.03
C GLY A 202 21.09 27.46 11.94
N GLY A 203 20.30 27.17 10.91
CA GLY A 203 19.80 25.82 10.62
C GLY A 203 20.86 24.94 9.96
N ARG A 204 20.54 24.36 8.80
CA ARG A 204 21.45 23.50 8.03
C ARG A 204 21.52 23.93 6.58
N LEU A 205 22.61 23.62 5.89
CA LEU A 205 22.63 23.59 4.43
C LEU A 205 22.39 22.16 3.98
N THR A 206 21.34 21.96 3.17
CA THR A 206 20.85 20.63 2.82
C THR A 206 20.81 20.42 1.31
N ALA A 207 21.12 19.21 0.87
CA ALA A 207 21.03 18.73 -0.49
C ALA A 207 20.28 17.39 -0.53
N LEU A 208 19.54 17.17 -1.62
CA LEU A 208 18.97 15.88 -1.98
C LEU A 208 19.86 15.21 -3.04
N ARG A 209 20.33 13.99 -2.78
CA ARG A 209 20.94 13.13 -3.80
C ARG A 209 19.86 12.41 -4.59
N TYR A 210 19.85 12.65 -5.90
CA TYR A 210 18.94 12.01 -6.85
C TYR A 210 19.73 11.05 -7.74
N PRO A 211 19.19 9.84 -8.05
CA PRO A 211 17.83 9.35 -7.77
C PRO A 211 17.65 8.67 -6.40
N GLU A 212 18.69 8.60 -5.57
CA GLU A 212 18.67 7.81 -4.33
C GLU A 212 17.72 8.34 -3.24
N LYS A 213 17.26 9.59 -3.36
CA LYS A 213 16.44 10.31 -2.37
C LYS A 213 17.13 10.46 -1.00
N GLU A 214 18.46 10.43 -0.97
CA GLU A 214 19.26 10.61 0.26
C GLU A 214 19.40 12.10 0.59
N LEU A 215 19.04 12.50 1.81
CA LEU A 215 19.25 13.85 2.32
C LEU A 215 20.65 13.95 2.95
N VAL A 216 21.46 14.88 2.45
CA VAL A 216 22.79 15.18 2.99
C VAL A 216 22.81 16.63 3.44
N SER A 217 23.26 16.88 4.67
CA SER A 217 23.28 18.23 5.21
C SER A 217 24.46 18.48 6.15
N VAL A 218 24.86 19.75 6.26
CA VAL A 218 25.84 20.26 7.23
C VAL A 218 25.16 21.31 8.12
N PRO A 219 25.41 21.31 9.43
CA PRO A 219 24.91 22.37 10.31
C PRO A 219 25.60 23.69 9.94
N ALA A 220 24.85 24.79 10.04
CA ALA A 220 25.43 26.12 9.87
C ALA A 220 26.51 26.37 10.94
N ALA A 221 27.64 26.96 10.56
CA ALA A 221 28.71 27.25 11.51
C ALA A 221 28.29 28.22 12.63
N LYS A 222 27.34 29.12 12.33
CA LYS A 222 26.71 30.06 13.29
C LYS A 222 25.39 30.60 12.73
N VAL A 223 24.66 31.34 13.56
CA VAL A 223 23.56 32.21 13.09
C VAL A 223 24.18 33.43 12.40
N TYR A 224 24.02 33.57 11.09
CA TYR A 224 24.56 34.71 10.33
C TYR A 224 23.56 35.86 10.25
N SER A 225 22.26 35.55 10.32
CA SER A 225 21.16 36.50 10.35
C SER A 225 20.09 35.98 11.30
N GLU A 226 19.45 36.86 12.07
CA GLU A 226 18.35 36.46 12.95
C GLU A 226 17.10 36.12 12.11
N PRO A 227 16.49 34.95 12.31
CA PRO A 227 15.27 34.60 11.59
C PRO A 227 14.08 35.42 12.08
N ILE A 228 13.25 35.89 11.15
CA ILE A 228 12.00 36.58 11.48
C ILE A 228 11.00 35.58 12.10
N ARG A 229 10.98 34.34 11.60
CA ARG A 229 10.19 33.23 12.12
C ARG A 229 11.11 32.21 12.79
N PRO A 230 10.87 31.79 14.04
CA PRO A 230 11.70 30.78 14.69
C PRO A 230 11.80 29.49 13.86
N LEU A 231 13.02 28.99 13.66
CA LEU A 231 13.29 27.71 13.00
C LEU A 231 13.17 26.49 13.94
N ALA A 232 12.57 26.69 15.13
CA ALA A 232 12.45 25.61 16.10
C ALA A 232 11.56 24.50 15.54
N PRO A 233 11.99 23.23 15.58
CA PRO A 233 11.10 22.12 15.28
C PRO A 233 9.98 22.14 16.31
N ALA A 234 8.75 22.39 15.87
CA ALA A 234 7.59 22.05 16.68
C ALA A 234 7.67 20.55 17.00
N PRO A 235 7.22 20.09 18.18
CA PRO A 235 7.05 18.67 18.44
C PRO A 235 5.91 18.18 17.54
N VAL A 236 6.24 17.82 16.30
CA VAL A 236 5.28 17.26 15.35
C VAL A 236 5.41 15.74 15.45
N THR A 237 4.34 15.06 15.87
CA THR A 237 4.31 13.59 15.90
C THR A 237 4.07 12.98 14.53
N LEU A 238 3.44 13.73 13.61
CA LEU A 238 3.08 13.31 12.26
C LEU A 238 3.91 14.04 11.19
N THR A 239 4.29 13.34 10.13
CA THR A 239 4.90 13.95 8.93
C THR A 239 3.89 14.84 8.19
N LEU A 240 4.38 15.78 7.36
CA LEU A 240 3.52 16.60 6.49
C LEU A 240 2.57 15.75 5.63
N GLN A 241 3.07 14.64 5.09
CA GLN A 241 2.24 13.72 4.31
C GLN A 241 1.14 13.08 5.16
N GLN A 242 1.47 12.60 6.37
CA GLN A 242 0.46 12.01 7.28
C GLN A 242 -0.60 13.02 7.72
N GLN A 243 -0.23 14.28 7.92
CA GLN A 243 -1.18 15.35 8.19
C GLN A 243 -2.12 15.59 7.00
N GLN A 244 -1.56 15.58 5.79
CA GLN A 244 -2.34 15.72 4.55
C GLN A 244 -3.27 14.52 4.31
N ASP A 245 -2.83 13.34 4.70
CA ASP A 245 -3.56 12.08 4.53
C ASP A 245 -4.68 11.86 5.57
N ASP A 246 -4.83 12.77 6.55
CA ASP A 246 -5.90 12.70 7.56
C ASP A 246 -7.30 12.89 6.95
N VAL A 247 -7.40 13.65 5.86
CA VAL A 247 -8.65 13.88 5.13
C VAL A 247 -8.46 13.59 3.64
N LEU A 248 -9.13 12.56 3.16
CA LEU A 248 -9.13 12.17 1.75
C LEU A 248 -10.11 13.02 0.93
N ASP A 249 -9.69 13.43 -0.27
CA ASP A 249 -10.55 14.12 -1.23
C ASP A 249 -11.40 13.12 -2.01
N ILE A 250 -12.72 13.25 -1.93
CA ILE A 250 -13.68 12.43 -2.69
C ILE A 250 -13.44 12.47 -4.20
N ALA A 251 -12.89 13.57 -4.72
CA ALA A 251 -12.55 13.71 -6.14
C ALA A 251 -11.47 12.69 -6.59
N ASP A 252 -10.65 12.17 -5.68
CA ASP A 252 -9.65 11.15 -6.00
C ASP A 252 -10.24 9.75 -6.23
N PHE A 253 -11.49 9.53 -5.82
CA PHE A 253 -12.16 8.22 -5.82
C PHE A 253 -13.50 8.20 -6.59
N THR A 254 -13.87 9.31 -7.23
CA THR A 254 -15.11 9.42 -8.01
C THR A 254 -14.83 9.37 -9.51
N GLY A 255 -15.86 9.04 -10.30
CA GLY A 255 -15.72 8.88 -11.75
C GLY A 255 -14.96 7.60 -12.15
N LYS A 256 -14.63 7.48 -13.44
CA LYS A 256 -13.86 6.36 -13.97
C LYS A 256 -12.40 6.46 -13.55
N GLN A 257 -11.89 5.42 -12.89
CA GLN A 257 -10.49 5.33 -12.46
C GLN A 257 -9.71 4.36 -13.36
N ILE A 258 -8.45 4.71 -13.65
CA ILE A 258 -7.49 3.81 -14.32
C ILE A 258 -6.28 3.73 -13.41
N ILE A 259 -6.11 2.57 -12.77
CA ILE A 259 -5.06 2.33 -11.79
C ILE A 259 -3.96 1.55 -12.49
N PRO A 260 -2.77 2.16 -12.69
CA PRO A 260 -1.64 1.42 -13.20
C PRO A 260 -1.12 0.48 -12.11
N THR A 261 -0.75 -0.74 -12.47
CA THR A 261 -0.07 -1.66 -11.55
C THR A 261 1.11 -2.34 -12.22
N ARG A 262 2.12 -2.72 -11.43
CA ARG A 262 3.29 -3.45 -11.91
C ARG A 262 2.92 -4.82 -12.51
N LEU A 263 1.96 -5.53 -11.91
CA LEU A 263 1.57 -6.88 -12.31
C LEU A 263 0.52 -6.92 -13.41
N HIS A 264 -0.30 -5.88 -13.52
CA HIS A 264 -1.40 -5.79 -14.48
C HIS A 264 -1.55 -4.33 -14.95
N HIS A 265 -0.88 -4.00 -16.06
CA HIS A 265 -0.59 -2.63 -16.50
C HIS A 265 -1.65 -1.57 -16.20
N ASN A 266 -2.90 -1.76 -16.61
CA ASN A 266 -3.99 -0.81 -16.33
C ASN A 266 -5.24 -1.58 -15.90
N ILE A 267 -5.72 -1.30 -14.68
CA ILE A 267 -6.99 -1.80 -14.17
C ILE A 267 -8.00 -0.66 -14.20
N SER A 268 -9.07 -0.84 -14.97
CA SER A 268 -10.16 0.13 -15.04
C SER A 268 -11.20 -0.18 -13.98
N ILE A 269 -11.53 0.82 -13.17
CA ILE A 269 -12.69 0.81 -12.27
C ILE A 269 -13.74 1.72 -12.87
N ARG A 270 -14.96 1.20 -13.02
CA ARG A 270 -16.09 1.96 -13.54
C ARG A 270 -16.68 2.85 -12.44
N GLU A 271 -17.32 3.93 -12.84
CA GLU A 271 -17.88 4.90 -11.90
C GLU A 271 -18.90 4.28 -10.94
N GLU A 272 -19.78 3.40 -11.45
CA GLU A 272 -20.76 2.68 -10.64
C GLU A 272 -20.13 1.79 -9.56
N GLN A 273 -18.95 1.22 -9.85
CA GLN A 273 -18.21 0.38 -8.92
C GLN A 273 -17.52 1.24 -7.86
N ALA A 274 -16.91 2.36 -8.27
CA ALA A 274 -16.23 3.29 -7.39
C ALA A 274 -17.18 3.90 -6.35
N ILE A 275 -18.39 4.30 -6.75
CA ILE A 275 -19.41 4.85 -5.84
C ILE A 275 -19.84 3.79 -4.80
N THR A 276 -20.00 2.54 -5.22
CA THR A 276 -20.35 1.44 -4.29
C THR A 276 -19.25 1.20 -3.26
N ALA A 277 -17.98 1.20 -3.68
CA ALA A 277 -16.85 1.09 -2.76
C ALA A 277 -16.78 2.26 -1.78
N LEU A 278 -17.05 3.47 -2.25
CA LEU A 278 -17.04 4.68 -1.44
C LEU A 278 -18.10 4.63 -0.32
N GLU A 279 -19.30 4.09 -0.57
CA GLU A 279 -20.32 3.90 0.47
C GLU A 279 -19.80 2.99 1.60
N VAL A 280 -19.26 1.84 1.23
CA VAL A 280 -18.79 0.85 2.20
C VAL A 280 -17.62 1.42 3.01
N MET A 281 -16.71 2.09 2.33
CA MET A 281 -15.49 2.63 2.93
C MET A 281 -15.78 3.81 3.86
N SER A 282 -16.58 4.78 3.40
CA SER A 282 -16.84 6.01 4.16
C SER A 282 -17.69 5.79 5.41
N ARG A 283 -18.52 4.74 5.44
CA ARG A 283 -19.49 4.52 6.52
C ARG A 283 -19.10 3.41 7.50
N PHE A 284 -18.46 2.36 7.03
CA PHE A 284 -18.31 1.12 7.82
C PHE A 284 -16.87 0.64 8.00
N ALA A 285 -15.91 1.23 7.29
CA ALA A 285 -14.53 0.79 7.38
C ALA A 285 -13.86 1.26 8.67
N VAL A 286 -12.73 0.62 9.00
CA VAL A 286 -11.80 1.15 10.01
C VAL A 286 -11.17 2.47 9.52
N ASP A 287 -10.40 3.14 10.38
CA ASP A 287 -9.61 4.30 9.99
C ASP A 287 -8.88 4.02 8.66
N PRO A 288 -9.10 4.82 7.59
CA PRO A 288 -8.55 4.54 6.28
C PRO A 288 -7.03 4.39 6.28
N ARG A 289 -6.29 5.01 7.21
CA ARG A 289 -4.83 4.87 7.32
C ARG A 289 -4.38 3.43 7.59
N TRP A 290 -5.24 2.59 8.19
CA TRP A 290 -4.98 1.16 8.35
C TRP A 290 -5.08 0.35 7.06
N LEU A 291 -5.82 0.87 6.09
CA LEU A 291 -6.22 0.15 4.89
C LEU A 291 -5.15 0.29 3.81
N ILE A 292 -4.02 -0.37 4.06
CA ILE A 292 -2.89 -0.48 3.12
C ILE A 292 -3.05 -1.66 2.15
N TYR A 293 -4.02 -2.55 2.40
CA TYR A 293 -4.26 -3.77 1.64
C TYR A 293 -5.72 -4.22 1.75
N LEU A 294 -6.25 -4.83 0.69
CA LEU A 294 -7.41 -5.71 0.79
C LEU A 294 -7.11 -7.02 0.04
N PRO A 295 -7.52 -8.17 0.60
CA PRO A 295 -7.24 -9.46 0.00
C PRO A 295 -8.08 -9.69 -1.25
N PRO A 296 -7.53 -10.35 -2.29
CA PRO A 296 -8.29 -10.67 -3.48
C PRO A 296 -9.32 -11.78 -3.22
N THR A 297 -10.32 -11.81 -4.08
CA THR A 297 -11.20 -12.95 -4.28
C THR A 297 -10.42 -14.14 -4.81
N MET A 298 -10.98 -15.33 -4.62
CA MET A 298 -10.35 -16.58 -5.07
C MET A 298 -11.29 -17.35 -6.00
N SER A 299 -10.75 -17.92 -7.07
CA SER A 299 -11.48 -18.74 -8.03
C SER A 299 -11.37 -20.24 -7.69
N PRO A 300 -12.41 -21.05 -7.91
CA PRO A 300 -12.31 -22.50 -7.77
C PRO A 300 -11.64 -23.15 -8.99
N CYS A 301 -11.28 -24.42 -8.82
CA CYS A 301 -10.87 -25.26 -9.94
C CYS A 301 -12.00 -25.48 -10.97
N GLU A 302 -11.62 -26.00 -12.13
CA GLU A 302 -12.57 -26.46 -13.13
C GLU A 302 -13.44 -27.58 -12.56
N THR A 303 -14.65 -27.74 -13.12
CA THR A 303 -15.56 -28.77 -12.62
C THR A 303 -15.05 -30.16 -12.96
N SER A 304 -15.09 -31.06 -11.99
CA SER A 304 -14.54 -32.40 -12.16
C SER A 304 -15.35 -33.26 -13.14
N PRO A 305 -14.69 -34.07 -14.00
CA PRO A 305 -15.39 -35.08 -14.79
C PRO A 305 -15.89 -36.26 -13.96
N LEU A 306 -15.34 -36.49 -12.75
CA LEU A 306 -15.73 -37.59 -11.86
C LEU A 306 -17.22 -37.53 -11.48
N PRO A 307 -17.94 -38.67 -11.42
CA PRO A 307 -19.39 -38.68 -11.28
C PRO A 307 -19.88 -38.03 -9.97
N ASP A 308 -19.14 -38.20 -8.88
CA ASP A 308 -19.57 -37.81 -7.53
C ASP A 308 -19.01 -36.46 -7.05
N TYR A 309 -18.21 -35.78 -7.89
CA TYR A 309 -17.50 -34.56 -7.50
C TYR A 309 -17.83 -33.39 -8.43
N LEU A 310 -18.03 -32.23 -7.81
CA LEU A 310 -18.05 -30.95 -8.52
C LEU A 310 -16.65 -30.35 -8.63
N GLU A 311 -15.84 -30.46 -7.57
CA GLU A 311 -14.45 -30.00 -7.49
C GLU A 311 -13.58 -31.16 -7.05
N TYR A 312 -12.42 -31.33 -7.69
CA TYR A 312 -11.46 -32.38 -7.34
C TYR A 312 -10.01 -31.89 -7.55
N PRO A 313 -9.02 -32.38 -6.77
CA PRO A 313 -7.63 -31.90 -6.82
C PRO A 313 -6.99 -31.84 -8.21
N THR A 314 -7.25 -32.86 -9.04
CA THR A 314 -6.64 -33.00 -10.37
C THR A 314 -6.88 -31.80 -11.28
N GLU A 315 -8.06 -31.18 -11.20
CA GLU A 315 -8.39 -30.01 -12.04
C GLU A 315 -7.57 -28.77 -11.66
N ALA A 316 -7.22 -28.61 -10.38
CA ALA A 316 -6.34 -27.52 -9.95
C ALA A 316 -4.89 -27.77 -10.38
N PHE A 317 -4.39 -29.01 -10.23
CA PHE A 317 -3.02 -29.35 -10.63
C PHE A 317 -2.84 -29.22 -12.14
N GLU A 318 -3.81 -29.69 -12.93
CA GLU A 318 -3.78 -29.58 -14.39
C GLU A 318 -3.82 -28.12 -14.86
N TYR A 319 -4.56 -27.25 -14.17
CA TYR A 319 -4.55 -25.81 -14.45
C TYR A 319 -3.12 -25.23 -14.35
N PHE A 320 -2.42 -25.52 -13.25
CA PHE A 320 -1.06 -25.02 -13.04
C PHE A 320 -0.04 -25.68 -13.96
N LYS A 321 -0.17 -26.99 -14.22
CA LYS A 321 0.65 -27.73 -15.19
C LYS A 321 0.57 -27.09 -16.58
N LYS A 322 -0.66 -26.85 -17.08
CA LYS A 322 -0.90 -26.15 -18.37
C LYS A 322 -0.34 -24.73 -18.39
N ALA A 323 -0.23 -24.08 -17.23
CA ALA A 323 0.36 -22.76 -17.10
C ALA A 323 1.90 -22.77 -17.00
N GLY A 324 2.53 -23.96 -16.96
CA GLY A 324 3.98 -24.16 -16.88
C GLY A 324 4.53 -24.16 -15.45
N VAL A 325 3.69 -24.33 -14.44
CA VAL A 325 4.12 -24.35 -13.03
C VAL A 325 4.30 -25.79 -12.56
N GLN A 326 5.55 -26.16 -12.27
CA GLN A 326 5.89 -27.50 -11.83
C GLN A 326 5.64 -27.71 -10.33
N LYS A 327 6.18 -26.83 -9.49
CA LYS A 327 6.12 -26.97 -8.02
C LYS A 327 4.96 -26.15 -7.45
N LEU A 328 4.09 -26.81 -6.68
CA LEU A 328 2.93 -26.23 -6.01
C LEU A 328 2.99 -26.48 -4.50
N ILE A 329 2.17 -25.72 -3.77
CA ILE A 329 1.85 -25.97 -2.37
C ILE A 329 0.33 -26.10 -2.21
N CYS A 330 -0.11 -27.08 -1.43
CA CYS A 330 -1.49 -27.28 -1.02
C CYS A 330 -1.60 -26.97 0.47
N GLU A 331 -2.32 -25.91 0.81
CA GLU A 331 -2.58 -25.52 2.20
C GLU A 331 -4.00 -25.91 2.58
N LYS A 332 -4.23 -26.33 3.84
CA LYS A 332 -5.58 -26.54 4.35
C LYS A 332 -6.40 -25.26 4.19
N LYS A 333 -7.59 -25.38 3.60
CA LYS A 333 -8.52 -24.27 3.56
C LYS A 333 -9.27 -24.23 4.88
N HIS A 334 -8.86 -23.32 5.75
CA HIS A 334 -9.53 -23.07 7.02
C HIS A 334 -10.90 -22.43 6.79
N MET A 335 -11.90 -22.89 7.54
CA MET A 335 -13.28 -22.39 7.44
C MET A 335 -13.53 -21.35 8.53
N GLY A 336 -13.30 -20.08 8.19
CA GLY A 336 -13.47 -18.96 9.11
C GLY A 336 -13.90 -17.69 8.39
N SER A 337 -13.25 -16.59 8.72
CA SER A 337 -13.36 -15.34 7.98
C SER A 337 -11.98 -14.74 7.76
N ARG A 338 -11.67 -14.44 6.50
CA ARG A 338 -10.46 -13.73 6.10
C ARG A 338 -10.29 -12.44 6.91
N ALA A 339 -9.16 -12.31 7.58
CA ALA A 339 -8.82 -11.18 8.43
C ALA A 339 -7.39 -10.70 8.13
N ILE A 340 -7.26 -9.39 7.90
CA ILE A 340 -5.95 -8.74 7.80
C ILE A 340 -5.60 -8.24 9.19
N VAL A 341 -4.43 -8.64 9.66
CA VAL A 341 -3.92 -8.29 10.99
C VAL A 341 -2.71 -7.39 10.80
N ILE A 342 -2.80 -6.15 11.29
CA ILE A 342 -1.65 -5.27 11.41
C ILE A 342 -1.35 -5.12 12.89
N VAL A 343 -0.11 -5.40 13.29
CA VAL A 343 0.33 -5.26 14.68
C VAL A 343 1.71 -4.64 14.72
N GLY A 344 1.86 -3.63 15.58
CA GLY A 344 3.11 -2.99 15.94
C GLY A 344 3.53 -3.39 17.35
N ARG A 345 4.82 -3.30 17.62
CA ARG A 345 5.42 -3.61 18.93
C ARG A 345 4.80 -2.80 20.06
N ASN A 346 4.39 -1.56 19.78
CA ASN A 346 3.67 -0.66 20.68
C ASN A 346 2.92 0.42 19.87
N ALA A 347 2.12 1.24 20.56
CA ALA A 347 1.31 2.28 19.92
C ALA A 347 2.12 3.39 19.25
N GLY A 348 3.30 3.73 19.79
CA GLY A 348 4.17 4.76 19.19
C GLY A 348 4.72 4.33 17.82
N VAL A 349 4.92 3.03 17.62
CA VAL A 349 5.29 2.47 16.31
C VAL A 349 4.17 2.68 15.30
N ILE A 350 2.91 2.41 15.70
CA ILE A 350 1.73 2.61 14.85
C ILE A 350 1.57 4.09 14.48
N GLU A 351 1.70 5.00 15.44
CA GLU A 351 1.62 6.43 15.18
C GLU A 351 2.71 6.86 14.18
N LYS A 352 3.95 6.40 14.35
CA LYS A 352 5.05 6.70 13.45
C LYS A 352 4.84 6.13 12.04
N ALA A 353 4.44 4.87 11.92
CA ALA A 353 4.35 4.17 10.63
C ALA A 353 3.08 4.51 9.85
N PHE A 354 1.94 4.63 10.53
CA PHE A 354 0.62 4.80 9.90
C PHE A 354 0.02 6.20 10.10
N GLY A 355 0.58 7.01 11.01
CA GLY A 355 0.06 8.34 11.31
C GLY A 355 -1.24 8.32 12.13
N ILE A 356 -1.45 7.27 12.94
CA ILE A 356 -2.69 7.05 13.69
C ILE A 356 -2.46 7.27 15.20
N PRO A 357 -2.91 8.40 15.78
CA PRO A 357 -2.72 8.73 17.20
C PRO A 357 -3.80 8.07 18.08
N SER A 358 -3.95 6.74 17.98
CA SER A 358 -5.05 6.01 18.64
C SER A 358 -4.71 5.41 20.01
N GLY A 359 -3.41 5.27 20.32
CA GLY A 359 -2.96 4.50 21.48
C GLY A 359 -3.14 2.98 21.33
N THR A 360 -3.56 2.50 20.16
CA THR A 360 -3.69 1.07 19.84
C THR A 360 -2.38 0.50 19.30
N ILE A 361 -2.17 -0.80 19.45
CA ILE A 361 -0.98 -1.49 18.91
C ILE A 361 -1.21 -2.10 17.53
N GLY A 362 -2.40 -1.91 16.93
CA GLY A 362 -2.77 -2.60 15.70
C GLY A 362 -4.27 -2.61 15.44
N VAL A 363 -4.66 -3.33 14.39
CA VAL A 363 -6.05 -3.51 13.95
C VAL A 363 -6.26 -4.89 13.34
N ILE A 364 -7.49 -5.42 13.41
CA ILE A 364 -7.92 -6.61 12.68
C ILE A 364 -9.12 -6.25 11.82
N TYR A 365 -8.98 -6.28 10.49
CA TYR A 365 -10.07 -5.91 9.58
C TYR A 365 -10.41 -7.00 8.57
N THR A 366 -11.66 -6.97 8.09
CA THR A 366 -12.20 -7.97 7.16
C THR A 366 -11.76 -7.69 5.71
N ARG A 367 -12.04 -8.63 4.81
CA ARG A 367 -11.87 -8.43 3.34
C ARG A 367 -12.57 -7.21 2.72
N THR A 368 -13.46 -6.53 3.47
CA THR A 368 -14.13 -5.29 3.02
C THR A 368 -13.67 -4.06 3.81
N GLY A 369 -12.56 -4.15 4.54
CA GLY A 369 -11.98 -3.03 5.31
C GLY A 369 -12.73 -2.67 6.59
N ARG A 370 -13.68 -3.50 7.05
CA ARG A 370 -14.45 -3.25 8.27
C ARG A 370 -13.74 -3.83 9.48
N SER A 371 -13.96 -3.26 10.66
CA SER A 371 -13.46 -3.85 11.90
C SER A 371 -13.93 -5.30 12.03
N PHE A 372 -13.01 -6.20 12.38
CA PHE A 372 -13.38 -7.58 12.66
C PHE A 372 -14.12 -7.66 14.01
N PHE A 373 -13.76 -6.85 15.00
CA PHE A 373 -14.43 -6.89 16.29
C PHE A 373 -15.27 -5.64 16.52
N ASN A 374 -16.47 -5.82 17.08
CA ASN A 374 -17.28 -4.70 17.55
C ASN A 374 -16.76 -4.18 18.91
N ASP A 375 -16.08 -5.03 19.68
CA ASP A 375 -15.44 -4.68 20.95
C ASP A 375 -13.93 -4.44 20.76
N PRO A 376 -13.46 -3.19 20.88
CA PRO A 376 -12.03 -2.87 20.75
C PRO A 376 -11.15 -3.55 21.80
N LEU A 377 -11.68 -3.87 22.98
CA LEU A 377 -10.87 -4.50 24.03
C LEU A 377 -10.49 -5.94 23.65
N THR A 378 -11.45 -6.71 23.13
CA THR A 378 -11.20 -8.05 22.59
C THR A 378 -10.18 -8.02 21.45
N GLU A 379 -10.30 -7.08 20.52
CA GLU A 379 -9.35 -6.94 19.42
C GLU A 379 -7.93 -6.65 19.91
N GLN A 380 -7.77 -5.65 20.78
CA GLN A 380 -6.45 -5.29 21.31
C GLN A 380 -5.85 -6.40 22.16
N ALA A 381 -6.66 -7.18 22.89
CA ALA A 381 -6.17 -8.33 23.63
C ALA A 381 -5.65 -9.45 22.70
N LEU A 382 -6.33 -9.72 21.57
CA LEU A 382 -5.81 -10.66 20.55
C LEU A 382 -4.52 -10.14 19.92
N LEU A 383 -4.47 -8.85 19.56
CA LEU A 383 -3.25 -8.23 19.01
C LEU A 383 -2.08 -8.30 20.00
N GLN A 384 -2.33 -8.16 21.30
CA GLN A 384 -1.30 -8.32 22.33
C GLN A 384 -0.75 -9.75 22.39
N ARG A 385 -1.61 -10.77 22.21
CA ARG A 385 -1.17 -12.18 22.14
C ARG A 385 -0.28 -12.41 20.91
N ILE A 386 -0.65 -11.86 19.76
CA ILE A 386 0.16 -11.94 18.53
C ILE A 386 1.49 -11.20 18.72
N ASN A 387 1.46 -9.99 19.26
CA ASN A 387 2.67 -9.21 19.55
C ASN A 387 3.62 -9.97 20.49
N ALA A 388 3.11 -10.55 21.57
CA ALA A 388 3.91 -11.34 22.50
C ALA A 388 4.53 -12.58 21.84
N ALA A 389 3.80 -13.27 20.95
CA ALA A 389 4.34 -14.39 20.18
C ALA A 389 5.48 -13.96 19.23
N LEU A 390 5.35 -12.79 18.59
CA LEU A 390 6.38 -12.19 17.74
C LEU A 390 7.63 -11.78 18.54
N GLU A 391 7.45 -11.18 19.73
CA GLU A 391 8.56 -10.83 20.63
C GLU A 391 9.30 -12.08 21.13
N LEU A 392 8.57 -13.13 21.54
CA LEU A 392 9.15 -14.39 21.99
C LEU A 392 9.88 -15.15 20.87
N ASP A 393 9.47 -14.97 19.62
CA ASP A 393 10.22 -15.49 18.47
C ASP A 393 11.47 -14.65 18.15
N GLY A 394 11.51 -13.39 18.57
CA GLY A 394 12.53 -12.42 18.15
C GLY A 394 12.29 -11.94 16.71
N PHE A 395 11.05 -11.91 16.25
CA PHE A 395 10.69 -11.57 14.87
C PHE A 395 11.14 -10.16 14.49
N TYR A 396 10.90 -9.18 15.36
CA TYR A 396 11.22 -7.77 15.14
C TYR A 396 12.71 -7.55 14.85
N GLU A 397 13.58 -8.20 15.62
CA GLU A 397 15.02 -8.13 15.43
C GLU A 397 15.49 -8.90 14.18
N LYS A 398 14.91 -10.08 13.90
CA LYS A 398 15.23 -10.87 12.69
C LYS A 398 14.94 -10.11 11.39
N PHE A 399 13.85 -9.35 11.37
CA PHE A 399 13.36 -8.64 10.19
C PHE A 399 13.67 -7.13 10.22
N ASN A 400 14.38 -6.65 11.24
CA ASN A 400 14.70 -5.23 11.45
C ASN A 400 13.46 -4.33 11.27
N THR A 401 12.40 -4.66 11.98
CA THR A 401 11.11 -3.99 11.89
C THR A 401 10.44 -3.91 13.25
N ASP A 402 9.48 -3.00 13.40
CA ASP A 402 8.68 -2.85 14.61
C ASP A 402 7.18 -3.14 14.38
N TRP A 403 6.78 -3.46 13.13
CA TRP A 403 5.39 -3.81 12.81
C TRP A 403 5.32 -4.85 11.68
N ILE A 404 4.18 -5.53 11.59
CA ILE A 404 3.90 -6.56 10.59
C ILE A 404 2.46 -6.49 10.11
N CYS A 405 2.25 -6.74 8.82
CA CYS A 405 0.95 -6.97 8.20
C CYS A 405 0.83 -8.45 7.78
N LEU A 406 -0.15 -9.14 8.33
CA LEU A 406 -0.43 -10.56 8.12
C LEU A 406 -1.75 -10.74 7.39
N ASP A 407 -1.78 -11.73 6.50
CA ASP A 407 -3.00 -12.23 5.90
C ASP A 407 -3.38 -13.55 6.59
N THR A 408 -4.57 -13.59 7.17
CA THR A 408 -4.98 -14.65 8.10
C THR A 408 -6.41 -15.12 7.88
N GLU A 409 -6.73 -16.32 8.38
CA GLU A 409 -8.10 -16.78 8.57
C GLU A 409 -8.42 -16.80 10.06
N LEU A 410 -9.50 -16.14 10.47
CA LEU A 410 -9.96 -16.09 11.86
C LEU A 410 -11.18 -16.99 12.06
N MET A 411 -11.09 -17.89 13.03
CA MET A 411 -12.09 -18.92 13.37
C MET A 411 -12.60 -18.74 14.81
N PRO A 412 -13.85 -19.16 15.13
CA PRO A 412 -14.80 -19.87 14.26
C PRO A 412 -15.52 -18.99 13.25
N TRP A 413 -16.08 -19.62 12.22
CA TRP A 413 -17.00 -18.97 11.29
C TRP A 413 -18.24 -18.38 12.00
N SER A 414 -18.74 -19.05 13.05
CA SER A 414 -19.88 -18.57 13.85
C SER A 414 -19.68 -17.18 14.46
N SER A 415 -18.44 -16.77 14.71
CA SER A 415 -18.13 -15.45 15.31
C SER A 415 -18.62 -14.28 14.46
N LYS A 416 -18.62 -14.43 13.13
CA LYS A 416 -19.10 -13.42 12.17
C LYS A 416 -20.40 -13.81 11.48
N ALA A 417 -20.66 -15.10 11.31
CA ALA A 417 -21.76 -15.60 10.50
C ALA A 417 -23.00 -16.05 11.30
N GLN A 418 -23.11 -15.72 12.59
CA GLN A 418 -24.20 -16.20 13.45
C GLN A 418 -25.61 -15.93 12.86
N ALA A 419 -25.86 -14.71 12.37
CA ALA A 419 -27.15 -14.37 11.76
C ALA A 419 -27.41 -15.18 10.47
N LEU A 420 -26.38 -15.43 9.67
CA LEU A 420 -26.48 -16.23 8.45
C LEU A 420 -26.75 -17.71 8.79
N LEU A 421 -26.05 -18.24 9.79
CA LEU A 421 -26.27 -19.57 10.35
C LEU A 421 -27.68 -19.78 10.87
N GLN A 422 -28.24 -18.82 11.60
CA GLN A 422 -29.60 -18.92 12.13
C GLN A 422 -30.65 -18.77 11.03
N ASN A 423 -30.55 -17.72 10.22
CA ASN A 423 -31.65 -17.30 9.33
C ASN A 423 -31.63 -18.01 7.96
N GLN A 424 -30.50 -18.54 7.52
CA GLN A 424 -30.39 -19.25 6.24
C GLN A 424 -30.14 -20.74 6.45
N TYR A 425 -28.98 -21.13 7.00
CA TYR A 425 -28.60 -22.55 7.07
C TYR A 425 -29.45 -23.34 8.06
N GLY A 426 -29.62 -22.83 9.28
CA GLY A 426 -30.43 -23.44 10.33
C GLY A 426 -31.91 -23.48 9.97
N ALA A 427 -32.44 -22.41 9.37
CA ALA A 427 -33.81 -22.35 8.88
C ALA A 427 -34.07 -23.40 7.78
N VAL A 428 -33.19 -23.50 6.77
CA VAL A 428 -33.28 -24.53 5.72
C VAL A 428 -33.21 -25.93 6.31
N GLY A 429 -32.25 -26.19 7.20
CA GLY A 429 -32.10 -27.49 7.86
C GLY A 429 -33.34 -27.89 8.66
N ALA A 430 -33.89 -26.99 9.46
CA ALA A 430 -35.08 -27.24 10.29
C ALA A 430 -36.34 -27.52 9.44
N VAL A 431 -36.61 -26.66 8.45
CA VAL A 431 -37.79 -26.79 7.57
C VAL A 431 -37.69 -28.03 6.70
N ALA A 432 -36.53 -28.30 6.11
CA ALA A 432 -36.32 -29.48 5.28
C ALA A 432 -36.47 -30.76 6.10
N THR A 433 -35.91 -30.83 7.31
CA THR A 433 -36.05 -32.00 8.20
C THR A 433 -37.52 -32.29 8.51
N ALA A 434 -38.29 -31.28 8.91
CA ALA A 434 -39.70 -31.44 9.24
C ALA A 434 -40.53 -31.87 8.00
N SER A 435 -40.25 -31.26 6.85
CA SER A 435 -40.96 -31.56 5.59
C SER A 435 -40.67 -32.97 5.08
N MET A 436 -39.40 -33.42 5.16
CA MET A 436 -39.02 -34.76 4.74
C MET A 436 -39.66 -35.83 5.63
N HIS A 437 -39.71 -35.65 6.95
CA HIS A 437 -40.42 -36.58 7.84
C HIS A 437 -41.91 -36.71 7.46
N ALA A 438 -42.61 -35.59 7.33
CA ALA A 438 -44.04 -35.61 6.97
C ALA A 438 -44.30 -36.27 5.61
N ALA A 439 -43.43 -36.02 4.61
CA ALA A 439 -43.54 -36.63 3.29
C ALA A 439 -43.28 -38.14 3.32
N ILE A 440 -42.24 -38.58 4.02
CA ILE A 440 -41.88 -39.99 4.19
C ILE A 440 -43.00 -40.75 4.91
N ASP A 441 -43.53 -40.21 6.01
CA ASP A 441 -44.65 -40.82 6.75
C ASP A 441 -45.89 -40.99 5.87
N THR A 442 -46.19 -39.97 5.05
CA THR A 442 -47.32 -40.01 4.11
C THR A 442 -47.11 -41.08 3.02
N LEU A 443 -45.89 -41.19 2.48
CA LEU A 443 -45.55 -42.19 1.48
C LEU A 443 -45.59 -43.62 2.07
N GLN A 444 -45.15 -43.80 3.32
CA GLN A 444 -45.29 -45.10 4.02
C GLN A 444 -46.75 -45.51 4.16
N TYR A 445 -47.63 -44.57 4.54
CA TYR A 445 -49.05 -44.84 4.62
C TYR A 445 -49.65 -45.20 3.25
N ALA A 446 -49.29 -44.46 2.20
CA ALA A 446 -49.77 -44.65 0.83
C ALA A 446 -49.29 -45.97 0.19
N ALA A 447 -48.13 -46.50 0.59
CA ALA A 447 -47.55 -47.74 0.07
C ALA A 447 -48.45 -48.97 0.24
N SER A 448 -49.40 -48.93 1.18
CA SER A 448 -50.41 -49.97 1.35
C SER A 448 -51.53 -49.95 0.29
N ARG A 449 -51.64 -48.89 -0.52
CA ARG A 449 -52.76 -48.62 -1.43
C ARG A 449 -52.35 -48.41 -2.89
N VAL A 450 -51.16 -47.85 -3.12
CA VAL A 450 -50.61 -47.53 -4.44
C VAL A 450 -49.10 -47.76 -4.43
N ASP A 451 -48.53 -48.10 -5.58
CA ASP A 451 -47.07 -48.21 -5.70
C ASP A 451 -46.45 -46.80 -5.64
N VAL A 452 -45.67 -46.58 -4.58
CA VAL A 452 -44.94 -45.33 -4.30
C VAL A 452 -43.47 -45.61 -4.05
N THR A 453 -42.95 -46.80 -4.38
CA THR A 453 -41.60 -47.22 -3.99
C THR A 453 -40.52 -46.28 -4.52
N GLU A 454 -40.63 -45.82 -5.77
CA GLU A 454 -39.68 -44.86 -6.35
C GLU A 454 -39.68 -43.52 -5.60
N LEU A 455 -40.87 -42.97 -5.32
CA LEU A 455 -41.02 -41.71 -4.58
C LEU A 455 -40.53 -41.84 -3.14
N TYR A 456 -40.85 -42.95 -2.48
CA TYR A 456 -40.39 -43.23 -1.13
C TYR A 456 -38.86 -43.26 -1.05
N ASN A 457 -38.22 -44.04 -1.92
CA ASN A 457 -36.76 -44.12 -1.98
C ASN A 457 -36.14 -42.74 -2.27
N ARG A 458 -36.74 -41.95 -3.17
CA ARG A 458 -36.25 -40.60 -3.46
C ARG A 458 -36.29 -39.69 -2.24
N TYR A 459 -37.38 -39.70 -1.48
CA TYR A 459 -37.51 -38.87 -0.28
C TYR A 459 -36.62 -39.34 0.88
N GLN A 460 -36.36 -40.65 1.01
CA GLN A 460 -35.36 -41.15 1.94
C GLN A 460 -33.94 -40.65 1.61
N HIS A 461 -33.56 -40.65 0.33
CA HIS A 461 -32.27 -40.07 -0.08
C HIS A 461 -32.20 -38.56 0.23
N LYS A 462 -33.27 -37.80 -0.06
CA LYS A 462 -33.36 -36.38 0.31
C LYS A 462 -33.20 -36.14 1.81
N GLN A 463 -33.80 -36.99 2.64
CA GLN A 463 -33.66 -36.90 4.10
C GLN A 463 -32.20 -37.07 4.53
N GLN A 464 -31.48 -38.01 3.92
CA GLN A 464 -30.05 -38.19 4.18
C GLN A 464 -29.23 -36.96 3.72
N ASP A 465 -29.49 -36.43 2.53
CA ASP A 465 -28.82 -35.22 2.02
C ASP A 465 -29.02 -34.00 2.94
N VAL A 466 -30.21 -33.86 3.53
CA VAL A 466 -30.50 -32.81 4.53
C VAL A 466 -29.73 -33.05 5.82
N ALA A 467 -29.64 -34.30 6.29
CA ALA A 467 -28.86 -34.64 7.48
C ALA A 467 -27.36 -34.35 7.28
N ASP A 468 -26.81 -34.70 6.11
CA ASP A 468 -25.42 -34.44 5.74
C ASP A 468 -25.15 -32.92 5.65
N PHE A 469 -26.06 -32.15 5.06
CA PHE A 469 -25.98 -30.68 5.05
C PHE A 469 -25.96 -30.08 6.46
N ILE A 470 -26.82 -30.58 7.36
CA ILE A 470 -26.87 -30.12 8.76
C ILE A 470 -25.57 -30.47 9.49
N SER A 471 -25.05 -31.68 9.26
CA SER A 471 -23.76 -32.11 9.80
C SER A 471 -22.64 -31.18 9.34
N ALA A 472 -22.58 -30.89 8.03
CA ALA A 472 -21.52 -30.09 7.42
C ALA A 472 -21.43 -28.67 8.02
N TYR A 473 -22.52 -27.90 8.09
CA TYR A 473 -22.40 -26.52 8.61
C TYR A 473 -22.16 -26.46 10.13
N ARG A 474 -22.58 -27.48 10.90
CA ARG A 474 -22.36 -27.53 12.35
C ARG A 474 -20.91 -27.72 12.74
N GLN A 475 -20.11 -28.37 11.90
CA GLN A 475 -18.67 -28.60 12.15
C GLN A 475 -17.87 -27.30 12.28
N TYR A 476 -18.38 -26.18 11.76
CA TYR A 476 -17.70 -24.88 11.75
C TYR A 476 -18.26 -23.89 12.77
N CYS A 477 -19.08 -24.39 13.71
CA CYS A 477 -19.79 -23.57 14.68
C CYS A 477 -19.47 -24.01 16.11
N TRP A 478 -18.78 -23.16 16.88
CA TRP A 478 -18.67 -23.29 18.33
C TRP A 478 -18.94 -21.94 19.01
N PRO A 479 -19.39 -21.95 20.28
CA PRO A 479 -19.51 -20.72 21.07
C PRO A 479 -18.13 -20.12 21.34
N VAL A 480 -18.08 -18.80 21.44
CA VAL A 480 -16.89 -18.05 21.87
C VAL A 480 -17.25 -17.32 23.15
N GLU A 481 -16.59 -17.68 24.24
CA GLU A 481 -16.78 -17.08 25.57
C GLU A 481 -15.51 -16.40 26.08
N LYS A 482 -14.34 -16.86 25.63
CA LYS A 482 -13.01 -16.32 25.98
C LYS A 482 -12.12 -16.20 24.75
N LEU A 483 -10.98 -15.53 24.90
CA LEU A 483 -10.03 -15.29 23.80
C LEU A 483 -9.49 -16.58 23.19
N GLU A 484 -9.25 -17.60 24.01
CA GLU A 484 -8.74 -18.90 23.58
C GLU A 484 -9.74 -19.73 22.76
N ASP A 485 -11.00 -19.28 22.65
CA ASP A 485 -11.97 -19.91 21.75
C ASP A 485 -11.84 -19.40 20.31
N TYR A 486 -11.07 -18.32 20.10
CA TYR A 486 -10.64 -17.89 18.78
C TYR A 486 -9.40 -18.64 18.33
N THR A 487 -9.30 -18.84 17.02
CA THR A 487 -8.09 -19.35 16.39
C THR A 487 -7.76 -18.48 15.18
N ILE A 488 -6.52 -18.06 15.08
CA ILE A 488 -5.99 -17.28 13.98
C ILE A 488 -4.98 -18.15 13.25
N ALA A 489 -5.20 -18.35 11.96
CA ALA A 489 -4.30 -19.09 11.08
C ALA A 489 -3.71 -18.14 10.04
N PRO A 490 -2.53 -17.53 10.31
CA PRO A 490 -1.81 -16.77 9.30
C PRO A 490 -1.34 -17.70 8.18
N PHE A 491 -1.38 -17.22 6.94
CA PHE A 491 -0.79 -17.95 5.80
C PHE A 491 0.06 -17.05 4.90
N HIS A 492 0.02 -15.72 5.05
CA HIS A 492 0.99 -14.82 4.42
C HIS A 492 1.50 -13.77 5.41
N ILE A 493 2.80 -13.52 5.33
CA ILE A 493 3.43 -12.30 5.85
C ILE A 493 3.48 -11.35 4.67
N LEU A 494 2.67 -10.29 4.68
CA LEU A 494 2.54 -9.42 3.51
C LEU A 494 3.63 -8.36 3.49
N ALA A 495 3.83 -7.69 4.62
CA ALA A 495 4.67 -6.52 4.72
C ALA A 495 5.20 -6.27 6.14
N THR A 496 6.38 -5.66 6.21
CA THR A 496 6.99 -5.07 7.42
C THR A 496 7.62 -3.73 7.02
N GLU A 497 8.18 -2.96 7.95
CA GLU A 497 8.87 -1.70 7.61
C GLU A 497 9.87 -1.88 6.46
N GLY A 498 9.69 -1.10 5.38
CA GLY A 498 10.57 -1.06 4.21
C GLY A 498 10.54 -2.28 3.30
N ASN A 499 9.70 -3.30 3.56
CA ASN A 499 9.71 -4.55 2.80
C ASN A 499 8.30 -5.11 2.57
N THR A 500 8.07 -5.62 1.35
CA THR A 500 7.01 -6.60 1.05
C THR A 500 7.66 -7.98 0.85
N TYR A 501 6.90 -9.05 1.04
CA TYR A 501 7.44 -10.43 0.94
C TYR A 501 6.89 -11.20 -0.25
N PHE A 502 6.45 -10.50 -1.30
CA PHE A 502 5.97 -11.13 -2.53
C PHE A 502 7.08 -11.78 -3.37
N ASP A 503 8.34 -11.53 -3.03
CA ASP A 503 9.53 -12.20 -3.58
C ASP A 503 9.79 -13.56 -2.92
N LYS A 504 9.24 -13.81 -1.74
CA LYS A 504 9.38 -15.08 -1.02
C LYS A 504 8.42 -16.12 -1.56
N ASP A 505 8.81 -17.39 -1.50
CA ASP A 505 7.93 -18.48 -1.86
C ASP A 505 6.99 -18.86 -0.70
N HIS A 506 5.91 -19.59 -1.00
CA HIS A 506 4.95 -19.96 0.02
C HIS A 506 5.52 -20.91 1.08
N GLY A 507 6.56 -21.68 0.79
CA GLY A 507 7.27 -22.48 1.80
C GLY A 507 7.90 -21.59 2.86
N TRP A 508 8.59 -20.54 2.44
CA TRP A 508 9.15 -19.53 3.35
C TRP A 508 8.07 -18.90 4.23
N HIS A 509 6.89 -18.57 3.67
CA HIS A 509 5.79 -18.04 4.47
C HIS A 509 5.34 -19.05 5.53
N MET A 510 5.09 -20.31 5.16
CA MET A 510 4.65 -21.35 6.10
C MET A 510 5.68 -21.57 7.22
N ASP A 511 6.95 -21.70 6.88
CA ASP A 511 8.01 -21.98 7.85
C ASP A 511 8.24 -20.79 8.79
N THR A 512 8.22 -19.55 8.26
CA THR A 512 8.39 -18.34 9.07
C THR A 512 7.20 -18.12 9.99
N ILE A 513 5.98 -18.37 9.51
CA ILE A 513 4.75 -18.28 10.30
C ILE A 513 4.75 -19.33 11.41
N ALA A 514 5.12 -20.57 11.09
CA ALA A 514 5.15 -21.66 12.05
C ALA A 514 6.03 -21.34 13.28
N ALA A 515 7.15 -20.63 13.07
CA ALA A 515 8.08 -20.27 14.14
C ALA A 515 7.45 -19.40 15.24
N PHE A 516 6.71 -18.35 14.87
CA PHE A 516 6.04 -17.48 15.85
C PHE A 516 4.69 -18.06 16.31
N CYS A 517 3.96 -18.79 15.46
CA CYS A 517 2.74 -19.48 15.89
C CYS A 517 3.02 -20.49 17.01
N ALA A 518 4.16 -21.17 16.98
CA ALA A 518 4.58 -22.10 18.03
C ALA A 518 4.78 -21.44 19.41
N LYS A 519 4.87 -20.10 19.49
CA LYS A 519 4.99 -19.37 20.76
C LYS A 519 3.67 -19.18 21.48
N ASP A 520 2.55 -19.29 20.76
CA ASP A 520 1.21 -19.23 21.35
C ASP A 520 0.22 -20.16 20.61
N PRO A 521 0.40 -21.48 20.73
CA PRO A 521 -0.43 -22.46 20.02
C PRO A 521 -1.89 -22.51 20.50
N ALA A 522 -2.24 -21.79 21.58
CA ALA A 522 -3.61 -21.71 22.06
C ALA A 522 -4.51 -20.83 21.17
N ILE A 523 -3.92 -19.85 20.48
CA ILE A 523 -4.64 -18.92 19.60
C ILE A 523 -4.09 -18.99 18.17
N LEU A 524 -2.79 -19.22 18.00
CA LEU A 524 -2.13 -19.25 16.70
C LEU A 524 -2.06 -20.68 16.15
N LEU A 525 -2.65 -20.88 14.98
CA LEU A 525 -2.66 -22.16 14.28
C LEU A 525 -1.64 -22.17 13.14
N VAL A 526 -0.74 -23.15 13.16
CA VAL A 526 0.11 -23.48 12.01
C VAL A 526 -0.73 -24.18 10.96
N THR A 527 -0.70 -23.67 9.73
CA THR A 527 -1.42 -24.28 8.61
C THR A 527 -0.65 -25.49 8.09
N ASP A 528 -1.25 -26.69 8.19
CA ASP A 528 -0.69 -27.87 7.54
C ASP A 528 -0.70 -27.69 6.02
N TYR A 529 0.39 -28.10 5.40
CA TYR A 529 0.57 -28.02 3.96
C TYR A 529 1.28 -29.25 3.38
N LEU A 530 1.14 -29.44 2.07
CA LEU A 530 1.86 -30.44 1.29
C LEU A 530 2.41 -29.81 0.01
N THR A 531 3.59 -30.23 -0.44
CA THR A 531 4.14 -29.82 -1.74
C THR A 531 3.77 -30.81 -2.84
N VAL A 532 3.55 -30.29 -4.05
CA VAL A 532 3.16 -31.11 -5.21
C VAL A 532 4.06 -30.79 -6.39
N ASP A 533 4.58 -31.83 -7.04
CA ASP A 533 5.21 -31.74 -8.36
C ASP A 533 4.20 -32.20 -9.42
N THR A 534 3.80 -31.28 -10.30
CA THR A 534 2.78 -31.52 -11.34
C THR A 534 3.23 -32.46 -12.46
N GLU A 535 4.53 -32.81 -12.51
CA GLU A 535 5.07 -33.82 -13.41
C GLU A 535 5.25 -35.20 -12.74
N ASN A 536 4.93 -35.32 -11.45
CA ASN A 536 5.05 -36.56 -10.69
C ASN A 536 3.68 -37.10 -10.26
N GLU A 537 3.23 -38.18 -10.90
CA GLU A 537 1.94 -38.82 -10.61
C GLU A 537 1.81 -39.27 -9.15
N ASN A 538 2.89 -39.77 -8.54
CA ASN A 538 2.86 -40.17 -7.13
C ASN A 538 2.70 -38.96 -6.19
N SER A 539 3.32 -37.82 -6.53
CA SER A 539 3.15 -36.57 -5.77
C SER A 539 1.71 -36.06 -5.86
N ILE A 540 1.11 -36.10 -7.05
CA ILE A 540 -0.30 -35.76 -7.27
C ILE A 540 -1.23 -36.68 -6.48
N GLN A 541 -0.97 -37.99 -6.49
CA GLN A 541 -1.77 -38.96 -5.75
C GLN A 541 -1.70 -38.72 -4.24
N GLN A 542 -0.49 -38.49 -3.70
CA GLN A 542 -0.30 -38.18 -2.27
C GLN A 542 -1.09 -36.94 -1.84
N ALA A 543 -1.09 -35.88 -2.66
CA ALA A 543 -1.88 -34.67 -2.39
C ALA A 543 -3.38 -34.90 -2.46
N THR A 544 -3.82 -35.74 -3.40
CA THR A 544 -5.22 -36.13 -3.56
C THR A 544 -5.70 -36.95 -2.36
N ASP A 545 -4.92 -37.92 -1.91
CA ASP A 545 -5.23 -38.75 -0.74
C ASP A 545 -5.25 -37.91 0.55
N TRP A 546 -4.32 -36.97 0.69
CA TRP A 546 -4.30 -36.02 1.79
C TRP A 546 -5.57 -35.14 1.82
N TRP A 547 -5.98 -34.62 0.67
CA TRP A 547 -7.22 -33.85 0.53
C TRP A 547 -8.48 -34.69 0.83
N LEU A 548 -8.54 -35.93 0.34
CA LEU A 548 -9.63 -36.87 0.63
C LEU A 548 -9.73 -37.15 2.13
N SER A 549 -8.61 -37.45 2.77
CA SER A 549 -8.57 -37.68 4.22
C SER A 549 -8.99 -36.45 5.02
N TYR A 550 -8.52 -35.26 4.64
CA TYR A 550 -8.83 -34.03 5.35
C TYR A 550 -10.31 -33.64 5.21
N THR A 551 -10.85 -33.72 4.00
CA THR A 551 -12.26 -33.38 3.74
C THR A 551 -13.23 -34.40 4.33
N ALA A 552 -12.86 -35.69 4.36
CA ALA A 552 -13.64 -36.72 5.07
C ALA A 552 -13.68 -36.50 6.59
N ALA A 553 -12.65 -35.87 7.16
CA ALA A 553 -12.60 -35.49 8.57
C ALA A 553 -13.32 -34.16 8.90
N GLY A 554 -14.03 -33.57 7.93
CA GLY A 554 -14.77 -32.31 8.11
C GLY A 554 -14.02 -31.04 7.69
N GLY A 555 -12.83 -31.17 7.12
CA GLY A 555 -12.12 -30.04 6.52
C GLY A 555 -12.89 -29.44 5.33
N GLU A 556 -12.84 -28.12 5.15
CA GLU A 556 -13.50 -27.48 4.01
C GLU A 556 -12.89 -27.92 2.68
N GLY A 557 -11.57 -28.09 2.62
CA GLY A 557 -10.85 -28.40 1.39
C GLY A 557 -9.42 -27.88 1.44
N MET A 558 -8.85 -27.56 0.27
CA MET A 558 -7.51 -26.98 0.20
C MET A 558 -7.45 -25.78 -0.72
N VAL A 559 -6.41 -24.98 -0.53
CA VAL A 559 -6.00 -23.92 -1.45
C VAL A 559 -4.70 -24.35 -2.11
N VAL A 560 -4.74 -24.50 -3.43
CA VAL A 560 -3.58 -24.84 -4.25
C VAL A 560 -2.94 -23.55 -4.76
N LYS A 561 -1.66 -23.35 -4.50
CA LYS A 561 -0.90 -22.17 -4.91
C LYS A 561 0.34 -22.59 -5.70
N PRO A 562 0.83 -21.77 -6.66
CA PRO A 562 2.18 -21.93 -7.19
C PRO A 562 3.20 -21.92 -6.05
N TRP A 563 4.39 -22.50 -6.19
CA TRP A 563 5.41 -22.41 -5.14
C TRP A 563 5.85 -20.95 -4.90
N SER A 564 6.18 -20.24 -5.97
CA SER A 564 6.45 -18.80 -5.95
C SER A 564 5.18 -17.99 -5.70
N PHE A 565 5.25 -16.93 -4.91
CA PHE A 565 4.08 -16.10 -4.57
C PHE A 565 3.46 -15.41 -5.79
N ILE A 566 4.30 -14.85 -6.67
CA ILE A 566 3.89 -14.28 -7.94
C ILE A 566 4.37 -15.21 -9.07
N ALA A 567 3.43 -15.84 -9.77
CA ALA A 567 3.71 -16.68 -10.92
C ALA A 567 3.18 -16.04 -12.21
N SER A 568 3.98 -16.05 -13.27
CA SER A 568 3.60 -15.54 -14.59
C SER A 568 4.19 -16.41 -15.70
N ASN A 569 3.58 -16.34 -16.89
CA ASN A 569 4.10 -16.95 -18.11
C ASN A 569 3.97 -15.98 -19.29
N ALA A 570 4.25 -16.45 -20.51
CA ALA A 570 4.18 -15.62 -21.72
C ALA A 570 2.79 -15.00 -21.98
N LYS A 571 1.71 -15.54 -21.38
CA LYS A 571 0.34 -15.00 -21.49
C LYS A 571 -0.02 -14.02 -20.37
N GLY A 572 0.86 -13.84 -19.38
CA GLY A 572 0.68 -12.92 -18.26
C GLY A 572 0.63 -13.63 -16.91
N LEU A 573 -0.04 -12.99 -15.96
CA LEU A 573 -0.15 -13.43 -14.57
C LEU A 573 -0.97 -14.73 -14.46
N ILE A 574 -0.51 -15.66 -13.63
CA ILE A 574 -1.18 -16.92 -13.31
C ILE A 574 -1.98 -16.72 -12.00
N GLN A 575 -3.09 -17.45 -11.82
CA GLN A 575 -3.87 -17.42 -10.58
C GLN A 575 -2.95 -17.59 -9.35
N PRO A 576 -3.01 -16.68 -8.36
CA PRO A 576 -2.20 -16.78 -7.15
C PRO A 576 -2.66 -17.94 -6.25
N ALA A 577 -3.92 -18.36 -6.39
CA ALA A 577 -4.51 -19.45 -5.63
C ALA A 577 -5.75 -20.02 -6.34
N VAL A 578 -5.96 -21.33 -6.20
CA VAL A 578 -7.14 -22.04 -6.66
C VAL A 578 -7.72 -22.84 -5.49
N LYS A 579 -8.99 -22.62 -5.16
CA LYS A 579 -9.68 -23.42 -4.11
C LYS A 579 -10.19 -24.74 -4.68
N VAL A 580 -10.07 -25.80 -3.89
CA VAL A 580 -10.63 -27.13 -4.15
C VAL A 580 -11.38 -27.58 -2.91
N ARG A 581 -12.71 -27.46 -2.93
CA ARG A 581 -13.55 -27.70 -1.75
C ARG A 581 -14.08 -29.13 -1.71
N GLY A 582 -14.16 -29.67 -0.51
CA GLY A 582 -14.66 -31.01 -0.23
C GLY A 582 -16.13 -31.19 -0.62
N ARG A 583 -16.49 -32.42 -0.96
CA ARG A 583 -17.85 -32.78 -1.38
C ARG A 583 -18.89 -32.42 -0.33
N GLU A 584 -18.67 -32.76 0.94
CA GLU A 584 -19.64 -32.49 2.00
C GLU A 584 -19.76 -30.99 2.31
N TYR A 585 -18.62 -30.27 2.29
CA TYR A 585 -18.62 -28.81 2.44
C TYR A 585 -19.48 -28.11 1.38
N LEU A 586 -19.39 -28.55 0.12
CA LEU A 586 -20.12 -27.93 -0.98
C LEU A 586 -21.65 -28.03 -0.83
N ARG A 587 -22.19 -28.88 0.06
CA ARG A 587 -23.62 -28.86 0.43
C ARG A 587 -24.04 -27.53 1.03
N ILE A 588 -23.15 -26.90 1.80
CA ILE A 588 -23.39 -25.58 2.40
C ILE A 588 -23.57 -24.52 1.30
N ILE A 589 -22.85 -24.66 0.18
CA ILE A 589 -22.79 -23.65 -0.89
C ILE A 589 -23.86 -23.90 -1.98
N TYR A 590 -24.02 -25.15 -2.41
CA TYR A 590 -24.89 -25.53 -3.53
C TYR A 590 -26.25 -26.10 -3.08
N GLY A 591 -26.45 -26.27 -1.77
CA GLY A 591 -27.66 -26.80 -1.17
C GLY A 591 -27.56 -28.30 -0.83
N PRO A 592 -28.50 -28.81 -0.01
CA PRO A 592 -28.44 -30.17 0.52
C PRO A 592 -28.42 -31.24 -0.58
N GLU A 593 -29.24 -31.07 -1.62
CA GLU A 593 -29.47 -32.05 -2.68
C GLU A 593 -28.50 -31.90 -3.88
N TYR A 594 -27.43 -31.11 -3.77
CA TYR A 594 -26.59 -30.80 -4.93
C TYR A 594 -25.87 -32.02 -5.52
N THR A 595 -25.64 -33.05 -4.69
CA THR A 595 -25.00 -34.32 -5.05
C THR A 595 -25.90 -35.25 -5.87
N MET A 596 -27.21 -34.95 -5.97
CA MET A 596 -28.11 -35.74 -6.81
C MET A 596 -27.67 -35.67 -8.28
N PRO A 597 -27.66 -36.79 -9.04
CA PRO A 597 -27.15 -36.81 -10.40
C PRO A 597 -27.75 -35.74 -11.32
N GLU A 598 -29.06 -35.47 -11.21
CA GLU A 598 -29.73 -34.43 -11.99
C GLU A 598 -29.24 -33.01 -11.66
N ASN A 599 -28.89 -32.74 -10.40
CA ASN A 599 -28.42 -31.44 -9.94
C ASN A 599 -26.94 -31.27 -10.25
N LEU A 600 -26.12 -32.25 -9.89
CA LEU A 600 -24.68 -32.23 -10.06
C LEU A 600 -24.28 -32.08 -11.54
N ASN A 601 -24.89 -32.86 -12.44
CA ASN A 601 -24.62 -32.76 -13.87
C ASN A 601 -24.95 -31.39 -14.44
N ARG A 602 -26.01 -30.74 -13.92
CA ARG A 602 -26.37 -29.38 -14.34
C ARG A 602 -25.38 -28.34 -13.81
N LEU A 603 -24.87 -28.52 -12.59
CA LEU A 603 -23.89 -27.65 -11.94
C LEU A 603 -22.49 -27.73 -12.55
N LYS A 604 -22.14 -28.83 -13.22
CA LYS A 604 -20.87 -28.97 -13.97
C LYS A 604 -20.74 -27.93 -15.10
N ASN A 605 -21.86 -27.43 -15.63
CA ASN A 605 -21.85 -26.34 -16.61
C ASN A 605 -21.82 -24.97 -15.92
N ARG A 606 -20.65 -24.56 -15.37
CA ARG A 606 -20.44 -23.24 -14.76
C ARG A 606 -19.28 -22.47 -15.37
N GLY A 607 -19.40 -21.15 -15.50
CA GLY A 607 -18.37 -20.28 -16.05
C GLY A 607 -17.41 -19.76 -14.99
N LEU A 608 -16.10 -19.93 -15.18
CA LEU A 608 -15.06 -19.47 -14.23
C LEU A 608 -14.35 -18.18 -14.65
N ASN A 609 -14.46 -17.78 -15.92
CA ASN A 609 -13.66 -16.71 -16.51
C ASN A 609 -13.82 -15.37 -15.78
N GLY A 610 -15.05 -15.00 -15.41
CA GLY A 610 -15.31 -13.77 -14.64
C GLY A 610 -14.58 -13.78 -13.30
N LYS A 611 -14.75 -14.85 -12.51
CA LYS A 611 -14.11 -14.99 -11.19
C LYS A 611 -12.58 -15.05 -11.28
N ARG A 612 -12.03 -15.74 -12.29
CA ARG A 612 -10.59 -15.81 -12.56
C ARG A 612 -10.01 -14.44 -12.90
N SER A 613 -10.67 -13.69 -13.79
CA SER A 613 -10.22 -12.33 -14.15
C SER A 613 -10.31 -11.37 -12.97
N LEU A 614 -11.37 -11.48 -12.15
CA LEU A 614 -11.55 -10.69 -10.94
C LEU A 614 -10.39 -10.92 -9.94
N ALA A 615 -10.10 -12.19 -9.63
CA ALA A 615 -9.01 -12.57 -8.73
C ALA A 615 -7.64 -12.02 -9.16
N LEU A 616 -7.32 -12.05 -10.46
CA LEU A 616 -6.04 -11.52 -10.97
C LEU A 616 -5.96 -9.99 -10.84
N ARG A 617 -7.03 -9.27 -11.15
CA ARG A 617 -7.08 -7.80 -11.04
C ARG A 617 -6.97 -7.36 -9.58
N GLU A 618 -7.75 -7.98 -8.69
CA GLU A 618 -7.71 -7.67 -7.27
C GLU A 618 -6.34 -8.03 -6.65
N PHE A 619 -5.74 -9.15 -7.05
CA PHE A 619 -4.40 -9.52 -6.57
C PHE A 619 -3.35 -8.50 -6.99
N ALA A 620 -3.38 -8.04 -8.24
CA ALA A 620 -2.49 -7.01 -8.72
C ALA A 620 -2.67 -5.68 -7.97
N LEU A 621 -3.91 -5.29 -7.66
CA LEU A 621 -4.19 -4.10 -6.84
C LEU A 621 -3.70 -4.27 -5.40
N GLY A 622 -3.92 -5.44 -4.78
CA GLY A 622 -3.45 -5.72 -3.41
C GLY A 622 -1.92 -5.63 -3.29
N VAL A 623 -1.19 -6.22 -4.25
CA VAL A 623 0.28 -6.12 -4.33
C VAL A 623 0.72 -4.68 -4.51
N GLU A 624 0.13 -3.96 -5.47
CA GLU A 624 0.48 -2.58 -5.78
C GLU A 624 0.21 -1.63 -4.59
N GLY A 625 -0.91 -1.80 -3.89
CA GLY A 625 -1.25 -0.99 -2.71
C GLY A 625 -0.19 -1.09 -1.61
N LEU A 626 0.28 -2.31 -1.32
CA LEU A 626 1.34 -2.55 -0.35
C LEU A 626 2.70 -2.03 -0.81
N GLU A 627 3.06 -2.22 -2.09
CA GLU A 627 4.30 -1.66 -2.65
C GLU A 627 4.32 -0.12 -2.56
N ARG A 628 3.20 0.54 -2.90
CA ARG A 628 3.06 2.01 -2.75
C ARG A 628 3.17 2.48 -1.30
N PHE A 629 2.65 1.72 -0.36
CA PHE A 629 2.80 2.01 1.07
C PHE A 629 4.27 1.94 1.50
N GLN A 630 5.01 0.91 1.06
CA GLN A 630 6.45 0.80 1.37
C GLN A 630 7.28 1.90 0.72
N GLU A 631 6.89 2.36 -0.46
CA GLU A 631 7.51 3.49 -1.15
C GLU A 631 7.15 4.86 -0.53
N LYS A 632 6.34 4.87 0.55
CA LYS A 632 5.88 6.08 1.26
C LYS A 632 5.13 7.04 0.33
N MET A 633 4.37 6.48 -0.62
CA MET A 633 3.49 7.27 -1.47
C MET A 633 2.33 7.87 -0.66
N PRO A 634 1.73 8.99 -1.12
CA PRO A 634 0.52 9.55 -0.52
C PRO A 634 -0.60 8.52 -0.35
N LEU A 635 -1.33 8.59 0.78
CA LEU A 635 -2.39 7.64 1.10
C LEU A 635 -3.44 7.51 0.00
N ARG A 636 -3.78 8.61 -0.69
CA ARG A 636 -4.68 8.59 -1.85
C ARG A 636 -4.27 7.59 -2.96
N LEU A 637 -2.96 7.40 -3.21
CA LEU A 637 -2.46 6.48 -4.24
C LEU A 637 -2.51 5.02 -3.78
N ILE A 638 -2.34 4.78 -2.48
CA ILE A 638 -2.52 3.47 -1.86
C ILE A 638 -4.01 3.10 -1.87
N HIS A 639 -4.87 4.05 -1.51
CA HIS A 639 -6.32 3.86 -1.48
C HIS A 639 -6.96 3.72 -2.84
N GLN A 640 -6.39 4.28 -3.90
CA GLN A 640 -6.85 3.94 -5.25
C GLN A 640 -6.82 2.42 -5.47
N CYS A 641 -5.74 1.75 -5.04
CA CYS A 641 -5.64 0.30 -5.16
C CYS A 641 -6.65 -0.42 -4.25
N VAL A 642 -6.72 -0.03 -2.98
CA VAL A 642 -7.60 -0.65 -1.98
C VAL A 642 -9.09 -0.47 -2.32
N PHE A 643 -9.50 0.74 -2.68
CA PHE A 643 -10.87 1.02 -3.13
C PHE A 643 -11.13 0.32 -4.46
N GLY A 644 -10.11 0.18 -5.31
CA GLY A 644 -10.19 -0.62 -6.52
C GLY A 644 -10.58 -2.07 -6.23
N VAL A 645 -9.96 -2.74 -5.24
CA VAL A 645 -10.34 -4.10 -4.84
C VAL A 645 -11.79 -4.14 -4.37
N LEU A 646 -12.19 -3.22 -3.51
CA LEU A 646 -13.56 -3.17 -2.99
C LEU A 646 -14.60 -2.86 -4.08
N ALA A 647 -14.25 -2.03 -5.05
CA ALA A 647 -15.08 -1.68 -6.19
C ALA A 647 -15.25 -2.90 -7.11
N LEU A 648 -14.19 -3.66 -7.35
CA LEU A 648 -14.22 -4.87 -8.15
C LEU A 648 -15.07 -5.97 -7.50
N GLU A 649 -15.08 -6.08 -6.17
CA GLU A 649 -15.95 -7.01 -5.44
C GLU A 649 -17.47 -6.71 -5.61
N SER A 650 -17.84 -5.52 -6.11
CA SER A 650 -19.23 -5.22 -6.48
C SER A 650 -19.64 -5.78 -7.85
N GLU A 651 -18.70 -6.33 -8.64
CA GLU A 651 -19.02 -6.97 -9.92
C GLU A 651 -19.90 -8.22 -9.70
N PRO A 652 -21.03 -8.34 -10.41
CA PRO A 652 -21.92 -9.48 -10.25
C PRO A 652 -21.22 -10.75 -10.75
N VAL A 653 -20.82 -11.60 -9.82
CA VAL A 653 -20.27 -12.93 -10.06
C VAL A 653 -21.10 -13.97 -9.31
N ASP A 654 -21.06 -15.21 -9.77
CA ASP A 654 -21.74 -16.32 -9.09
C ASP A 654 -21.16 -16.46 -7.65
N PRO A 655 -21.97 -16.24 -6.59
CA PRO A 655 -21.51 -16.24 -5.21
C PRO A 655 -21.09 -17.62 -4.72
N ARG A 656 -21.40 -18.68 -5.48
CA ARG A 656 -21.02 -20.06 -5.15
C ARG A 656 -19.56 -20.39 -5.50
N LEU A 657 -18.88 -19.52 -6.26
CA LEU A 657 -17.53 -19.73 -6.77
C LEU A 657 -16.43 -19.42 -5.75
#